data_AF-A0A0P8BWT4-F1
#
_entry.id   AF-A0A0P8BWT4-F1
#
_cell.length_a   1.000
_cell.length_b   1.000
_cell.length_c   1.000
_cell.angle_alpha   90.00
_cell.angle_beta   90.00
_cell.angle_gamma   90.00
#
_symmetry.space_group_name_H-M   'P 1'
#
loop_
_entity.id
_entity.type
_entity.pdbx_description
1 polymer ?
#
loop_
_entity_poly.entity_id
_entity_poly.type
_entity_poly.pdbx_seq_one_letter_code
_entity_poly.pdbx_strand_id
1 'polypeptide(L)'
;MYDLLGLSYRHTFYRLILTGPLGRSQTPIALLIGLVCIGLILFSGPVWAEGIDPPLLTEEILQERLNAVAVDEEDAMVDLSHLTIDLRPSYQRDNGEPFADYFYQQLQPRLSRTYPVPGLDLSESKIQGIFRIQPLSLDVPLYGQQLSLLLSEDERTQLDRDRRRRSQLQQIATTVLSDSQNSNHHDFQVRIFRGKLKLKNTHFLGIVDWSNTFFLSGLNAQGAIFEQSLKSPESRFSQTFNVNHAQFLGSVLFHKSIFFTDSTWTNVKFLGEPDFTGATFEGSVNFRASRFKSLTKFEASKFSQTADFSDTTWDNRADFAKTKFVQALYLTNALILDRFSFREAQFLKTVNLREASFQKILDFSDAQFRQNAYLNISNLTFDASEAQLIGNPGKIGKVLSIPSLQGNENLLINLVRNFRELEQIEDANQVNYKRVLLVQRDLFKRVFASNLNTASRETLRQIGFSQKQIAEIVQHRQEQLFSSLSELLTLETVSLATYTNVRDRLIAAPATTGKARLYLCSKLLFITLLLALSRYGTSFALMMGVGAIAIAYFGCLFWLIDRYRRHRPQAIVPTFFEITCIGTTTAVICIIGIIAIIQNSPQPWLTFTCLGIVMFPIPGLLTFRMYQQGRYHDLMDISYFVEDGAFRELRLMVSRLPIMPRFPFFRDRFEPILSDRRWGWLNYYDFSLNNLLKFGFNDIRLRDKHIPGLITALAWYQWGVGILYISLLFWTLSRTIPGLNLFLYL
;
A
#
# COMPACT_ATOMS: atom_id res chain seq x y z
N MET A 1 -22.75 -3.42 -25.89
CA MET A 1 -21.79 -3.95 -24.87
C MET A 1 -21.11 -2.83 -24.08
N TYR A 2 -20.85 -1.65 -24.67
CA TYR A 2 -20.31 -0.47 -23.96
C TYR A 2 -21.30 0.22 -22.98
N ASP A 3 -22.59 0.27 -23.29
CA ASP A 3 -23.60 0.84 -22.36
C ASP A 3 -23.92 -0.02 -21.14
N LEU A 4 -23.51 -1.30 -21.14
CA LEU A 4 -23.65 -2.21 -19.99
C LEU A 4 -22.57 -1.98 -18.91
N LEU A 5 -21.52 -1.20 -19.22
CA LEU A 5 -20.36 -0.96 -18.36
C LEU A 5 -20.33 0.43 -17.72
N GLY A 6 -21.29 1.32 -18.00
CA GLY A 6 -21.38 2.62 -17.33
C GLY A 6 -20.13 3.50 -17.49
N LEU A 7 -19.45 3.39 -18.64
CA LEU A 7 -18.36 4.29 -19.01
C LEU A 7 -18.96 5.42 -19.87
N SER A 8 -19.50 6.45 -19.21
CA SER A 8 -19.71 7.73 -19.86
C SER A 8 -18.35 8.42 -20.01
N TYR A 9 -17.75 8.28 -21.20
CA TYR A 9 -16.71 9.19 -21.64
C TYR A 9 -17.37 10.54 -21.97
N ARG A 10 -17.30 11.51 -21.06
CA ARG A 10 -17.42 12.92 -21.42
C ARG A 10 -16.02 13.47 -21.62
N HIS A 11 -15.62 13.60 -22.90
CA HIS A 11 -14.54 14.49 -23.28
C HIS A 11 -14.93 15.92 -22.87
N THR A 12 -14.25 16.45 -21.87
CA THR A 12 -14.26 17.89 -21.59
C THR A 12 -12.83 18.37 -21.80
N PHE A 13 -12.52 18.69 -23.05
CA PHE A 13 -11.30 19.40 -23.42
C PHE A 13 -11.47 20.87 -23.00
N TYR A 14 -10.65 21.34 -22.07
CA TYR A 14 -10.43 22.76 -21.85
C TYR A 14 -9.68 23.33 -23.08
N ARG A 15 -10.26 24.34 -23.73
CA ARG A 15 -9.54 25.23 -24.66
C ARG A 15 -9.70 26.66 -24.15
N LEU A 16 -8.56 27.30 -23.89
CA LEU A 16 -8.42 28.65 -23.38
C LEU A 16 -8.77 29.69 -24.47
N ILE A 17 -9.62 30.65 -24.10
CA ILE A 17 -9.72 32.09 -24.45
C ILE A 17 -9.33 32.53 -25.88
N LEU A 18 -10.29 33.18 -26.59
CA LEU A 18 -10.18 34.53 -27.21
C LEU A 18 -11.39 34.79 -28.13
N THR A 19 -12.15 35.86 -27.84
CA THR A 19 -12.73 36.89 -28.77
C THR A 19 -14.15 37.41 -28.37
N GLY A 20 -14.19 38.70 -27.97
CA GLY A 20 -15.29 39.67 -28.19
C GLY A 20 -16.39 39.86 -27.11
N PRO A 21 -17.08 41.02 -27.06
CA PRO A 21 -16.59 42.41 -27.13
C PRO A 21 -17.09 43.30 -25.96
N LEU A 22 -16.59 44.54 -25.97
CA LEU A 22 -16.78 45.65 -25.03
C LEU A 22 -18.20 45.86 -24.44
N GLY A 23 -18.25 46.08 -23.13
CA GLY A 23 -19.37 46.70 -22.40
C GLY A 23 -18.87 47.49 -21.19
N ARG A 24 -18.97 48.82 -21.27
CA ARG A 24 -18.59 49.80 -20.24
C ARG A 24 -19.36 49.56 -18.93
N SER A 25 -18.68 49.64 -17.78
CA SER A 25 -18.89 50.72 -16.79
C SER A 25 -18.28 50.39 -15.41
N GLN A 26 -17.56 51.38 -14.88
CA GLN A 26 -17.32 51.69 -13.47
C GLN A 26 -16.73 50.60 -12.56
N THR A 27 -15.43 50.75 -12.21
CA THR A 27 -14.88 50.76 -10.82
C THR A 27 -13.33 50.68 -10.82
N PRO A 28 -12.60 51.81 -10.87
CA PRO A 28 -11.12 51.77 -10.79
C PRO A 28 -10.58 51.87 -9.35
N ILE A 29 -11.41 51.70 -8.32
CA ILE A 29 -11.01 51.87 -6.90
C ILE A 29 -10.92 50.52 -6.16
N ALA A 30 -11.79 49.55 -6.48
CA ALA A 30 -11.74 48.23 -5.85
C ALA A 30 -10.53 47.39 -6.29
N LEU A 31 -10.08 47.56 -7.55
CA LEU A 31 -8.96 46.80 -8.10
C LEU A 31 -7.60 47.33 -7.60
N LEU A 32 -7.52 48.62 -7.28
CA LEU A 32 -6.33 49.22 -6.67
C LEU A 32 -6.18 48.81 -5.20
N ILE A 33 -7.28 48.73 -4.45
CA ILE A 33 -7.30 48.26 -3.06
C ILE A 33 -6.99 46.75 -2.99
N GLY A 34 -7.49 45.96 -3.95
CA GLY A 34 -7.18 44.54 -4.06
C GLY A 34 -5.71 44.23 -4.39
N LEU A 35 -5.09 45.01 -5.28
CA LEU A 35 -3.66 44.84 -5.63
C LEU A 35 -2.73 45.31 -4.51
N VAL A 36 -3.09 46.32 -3.75
CA VAL A 36 -2.33 46.75 -2.55
C VAL A 36 -2.45 45.71 -1.42
N CYS A 37 -3.61 45.06 -1.26
CA CYS A 37 -3.78 43.99 -0.26
C CYS A 37 -3.04 42.70 -0.64
N ILE A 38 -2.98 42.34 -1.93
CA ILE A 38 -2.22 41.16 -2.40
C ILE A 38 -0.70 41.43 -2.38
N GLY A 39 -0.28 42.67 -2.63
CA GLY A 39 1.11 43.10 -2.45
C GLY A 39 1.58 43.07 -0.99
N LEU A 40 0.69 43.37 -0.03
CA LEU A 40 0.99 43.32 1.41
C LEU A 40 1.00 41.90 2.00
N ILE A 41 0.27 40.95 1.39
CA ILE A 41 0.25 39.54 1.84
C ILE A 41 1.46 38.76 1.29
N LEU A 42 2.05 39.17 0.17
CA LEU A 42 3.25 38.52 -0.39
C LEU A 42 4.59 39.06 0.18
N PHE A 43 4.56 40.17 0.92
CA PHE A 43 5.75 40.74 1.58
C PHE A 43 5.73 40.68 3.12
N SER A 44 4.68 40.11 3.73
CA SER A 44 4.66 39.84 5.17
C SER A 44 5.26 38.45 5.47
N GLY A 45 6.60 38.37 5.37
CA GLY A 45 7.32 37.45 6.25
C GLY A 45 6.98 37.77 7.71
N PRO A 46 7.15 36.84 8.67
CA PRO A 46 6.87 37.13 10.06
C PRO A 46 7.69 38.35 10.47
N VAL A 47 7.02 39.48 10.72
CA VAL A 47 7.60 40.59 11.45
C VAL A 47 7.81 40.04 12.84
N TRP A 48 9.05 39.64 13.12
CA TRP A 48 9.51 39.45 14.48
C TRP A 48 9.21 40.77 15.19
N ALA A 49 8.33 40.72 16.20
CA ALA A 49 8.22 41.84 17.12
C ALA A 49 9.65 42.20 17.55
N GLU A 50 10.04 43.47 17.41
CA GLU A 50 11.27 44.01 17.99
C GLU A 50 11.18 43.82 19.51
N GLY A 51 11.57 42.63 19.95
CA GLY A 51 11.88 42.35 21.33
C GLY A 51 13.09 43.18 21.69
N ILE A 52 13.02 43.86 22.83
CA ILE A 52 14.18 44.41 23.52
C ILE A 52 15.27 43.33 23.47
N ASP A 53 16.37 43.58 22.77
CA ASP A 53 17.46 42.60 22.67
C ASP A 53 17.87 42.22 24.11
N PRO A 54 17.93 40.93 24.45
CA PRO A 54 18.20 40.51 25.81
C PRO A 54 19.57 41.01 26.26
N PRO A 55 19.73 41.35 27.56
CA PRO A 55 20.98 41.91 28.08
C PRO A 55 22.18 41.00 27.76
N LEU A 56 23.32 41.62 27.46
CA LEU A 56 24.56 40.90 27.18
C LEU A 56 25.07 40.21 28.45
N LEU A 57 25.49 38.94 28.34
CA LEU A 57 26.14 38.21 29.42
C LEU A 57 27.54 38.78 29.67
N THR A 58 27.70 39.54 30.75
CA THR A 58 29.00 40.02 31.25
C THR A 58 29.61 39.03 32.25
N GLU A 59 30.89 39.21 32.58
CA GLU A 59 31.59 38.37 33.56
C GLU A 59 30.93 38.42 34.95
N GLU A 60 30.45 39.59 35.35
CA GLU A 60 29.76 39.83 36.62
C GLU A 60 28.43 39.06 36.68
N ILE A 61 27.62 39.16 35.64
CA ILE A 61 26.33 38.46 35.55
C ILE A 61 26.56 36.94 35.56
N LEU A 62 27.58 36.44 34.84
CA LEU A 62 27.90 35.01 34.84
C LEU A 62 28.26 34.52 36.25
N GLN A 63 29.11 35.24 36.98
CA GLN A 63 29.47 34.87 38.34
C GLN A 63 28.29 34.96 39.31
N GLU A 64 27.46 36.00 39.20
CA GLU A 64 26.24 36.16 39.99
C GLU A 64 25.30 34.95 39.79
N ARG A 65 25.02 34.58 38.53
CA ARG A 65 24.17 33.44 38.19
C ARG A 65 24.76 32.11 38.66
N LEU A 66 26.07 31.94 38.60
CA LEU A 66 26.75 30.74 39.09
C LEU A 66 26.73 30.61 40.62
N ASN A 67 26.78 31.73 41.34
CA ASN A 67 26.73 31.76 42.80
C ASN A 67 25.31 31.58 43.34
N ALA A 68 24.30 31.96 42.57
CA ALA A 68 22.89 31.78 42.89
C ALA A 68 22.42 30.30 42.82
N VAL A 69 23.20 29.40 42.23
CA VAL A 69 22.84 27.98 42.11
C VAL A 69 22.91 27.30 43.48
N ALA A 70 21.76 26.86 43.99
CA ALA A 70 21.67 26.06 45.21
C ALA A 70 22.49 24.76 45.04
N VAL A 71 23.40 24.49 45.99
CA VAL A 71 24.40 23.41 45.86
C VAL A 71 23.81 22.03 46.18
N ASP A 72 22.64 21.96 46.82
CA ASP A 72 22.06 20.73 47.40
C ASP A 72 20.68 20.32 46.84
N GLU A 73 20.16 20.97 45.79
CA GLU A 73 18.87 20.59 45.18
C GLU A 73 19.05 19.66 43.95
N GLU A 74 18.28 18.56 43.90
CA GLU A 74 18.31 17.59 42.79
C GLU A 74 17.89 18.18 41.42
N ASP A 75 17.18 19.33 41.43
CA ASP A 75 16.72 20.04 40.24
C ASP A 75 17.39 21.42 40.05
N ALA A 76 18.54 21.63 40.70
CA ALA A 76 19.32 22.85 40.53
C ALA A 76 19.63 23.12 39.04
N MET A 77 19.48 24.37 38.60
CA MET A 77 19.76 24.79 37.23
C MET A 77 20.65 26.03 37.26
N VAL A 78 21.69 26.04 36.42
CA VAL A 78 22.44 27.26 36.11
C VAL A 78 21.58 28.06 35.14
N ASP A 79 20.95 29.12 35.67
CA ASP A 79 20.04 29.97 34.91
C ASP A 79 20.78 31.05 34.13
N LEU A 80 20.91 30.84 32.83
CA LEU A 80 21.42 31.79 31.83
C LEU A 80 20.33 32.12 30.79
N SER A 81 19.06 32.08 31.21
CA SER A 81 17.91 32.44 30.37
C SER A 81 17.80 33.95 30.12
N HIS A 82 17.11 34.32 29.04
CA HIS A 82 16.86 35.72 28.63
C HIS A 82 18.13 36.58 28.46
N LEU A 83 19.23 35.99 27.97
CA LEU A 83 20.53 36.68 27.80
C LEU A 83 21.05 36.59 26.37
N THR A 84 21.83 37.60 25.95
CA THR A 84 22.67 37.50 24.75
C THR A 84 24.05 37.00 25.16
N ILE A 85 24.47 35.85 24.64
CA ILE A 85 25.76 35.22 24.94
C ILE A 85 26.64 35.28 23.69
N ASP A 86 27.69 36.09 23.71
CA ASP A 86 28.62 36.23 22.59
C ASP A 86 29.85 35.33 22.76
N LEU A 87 29.89 34.23 22.01
CA LEU A 87 31.00 33.27 21.98
C LEU A 87 31.87 33.45 20.73
N ARG A 88 31.79 34.59 20.05
CA ARG A 88 32.67 34.88 18.91
C ARG A 88 34.08 35.21 19.41
N PRO A 89 35.14 34.79 18.70
CA PRO A 89 36.52 35.14 19.06
C PRO A 89 36.79 36.65 19.12
N SER A 90 35.96 37.46 18.45
CA SER A 90 36.03 38.92 18.46
C SER A 90 35.59 39.55 19.77
N TYR A 91 34.78 38.86 20.58
CA TYR A 91 34.37 39.35 21.89
C TYR A 91 35.40 38.93 22.93
N GLN A 92 36.18 39.91 23.37
CA GLN A 92 37.28 39.74 24.32
C GLN A 92 36.90 40.29 25.68
N ARG A 93 37.48 39.69 26.70
CA ARG A 93 37.48 40.15 28.09
C ARG A 93 38.40 41.37 28.24
N ASP A 94 38.33 42.03 29.39
CA ASP A 94 39.20 43.16 29.73
C ASP A 94 40.70 42.80 29.70
N ASN A 95 41.05 41.52 29.88
CA ASN A 95 42.42 41.01 29.83
C ASN A 95 42.89 40.60 28.42
N GLY A 96 42.06 40.78 27.37
CA GLY A 96 42.38 40.45 25.98
C GLY A 96 42.15 38.97 25.58
N GLU A 97 41.72 38.11 26.50
CA GLU A 97 41.37 36.72 26.19
C GLU A 97 39.94 36.62 25.62
N PRO A 98 39.64 35.65 24.73
CA PRO A 98 38.28 35.42 24.25
C PRO A 98 37.32 35.09 25.40
N PHE A 99 36.18 35.78 25.48
CA PHE A 99 35.17 35.51 26.52
C PHE A 99 34.65 34.07 26.49
N ALA A 100 34.61 33.45 25.31
CA ALA A 100 34.20 32.06 25.15
C ALA A 100 35.01 31.08 26.01
N ASP A 101 36.33 31.25 26.12
CA ASP A 101 37.18 30.34 26.90
C ASP A 101 36.88 30.47 28.39
N TYR A 102 36.68 31.70 28.87
CA TYR A 102 36.25 31.96 30.24
C TYR A 102 34.86 31.38 30.52
N PHE A 103 33.90 31.57 29.61
CA PHE A 103 32.55 31.00 29.73
C PHE A 103 32.58 29.47 29.95
N TYR A 104 33.35 28.76 29.11
CA TYR A 104 33.47 27.30 29.25
C TYR A 104 34.23 26.88 30.52
N GLN A 105 35.32 27.58 30.88
CA GLN A 105 36.11 27.29 32.08
C GLN A 105 35.31 27.46 33.38
N GLN A 106 34.39 28.43 33.44
CA GLN A 106 33.56 28.66 34.63
C GLN A 106 32.43 27.62 34.76
N LEU A 107 31.86 27.16 33.64
CA LEU A 107 30.76 26.20 33.66
C LEU A 107 31.20 24.74 33.84
N GLN A 108 32.36 24.37 33.29
CA GLN A 108 32.85 22.99 33.30
C GLN A 108 32.90 22.36 34.71
N PRO A 109 33.42 23.01 35.78
CA PRO A 109 33.51 22.42 37.11
C PRO A 109 32.16 22.21 37.81
N ARG A 110 31.08 22.85 37.31
CA ARG A 110 29.73 22.70 37.83
C ARG A 110 28.99 21.57 37.11
N LEU A 111 29.14 21.47 35.79
CA LEU A 111 28.43 20.51 34.94
C LEU A 111 29.11 19.12 34.87
N SER A 112 30.38 19.02 35.28
CA SER A 112 31.14 17.75 35.30
C SER A 112 31.11 17.01 36.65
N ARG A 113 30.46 17.56 37.69
CA ARG A 113 30.35 16.93 39.02
C ARG A 113 29.59 15.61 38.95
N THR A 114 29.74 14.75 39.97
CA THR A 114 29.09 13.43 40.00
C THR A 114 27.66 13.51 40.54
N TYR A 115 27.43 14.25 41.64
CA TYR A 115 26.09 14.49 42.19
C TYR A 115 26.11 15.59 43.28
N PRO A 116 25.06 16.43 43.42
CA PRO A 116 24.01 16.70 42.43
C PRO A 116 24.58 17.49 41.24
N VAL A 117 24.10 17.21 40.02
CA VAL A 117 24.57 17.89 38.81
C VAL A 117 23.54 18.94 38.38
N PRO A 118 23.88 20.23 38.46
CA PRO A 118 22.96 21.25 37.99
C PRO A 118 22.75 21.12 36.47
N GLY A 119 21.54 21.36 36.01
CA GLY A 119 21.29 21.52 34.58
C GLY A 119 21.71 22.91 34.08
N LEU A 120 21.61 23.13 32.78
CA LEU A 120 21.92 24.41 32.12
C LEU A 120 20.65 24.93 31.44
N ASP A 121 20.21 26.12 31.85
CA ASP A 121 19.08 26.81 31.24
C ASP A 121 19.57 27.98 30.38
N LEU A 122 19.29 27.90 29.09
CA LEU A 122 19.58 28.93 28.09
C LEU A 122 18.28 29.38 27.39
N SER A 123 17.13 29.16 28.04
CA SER A 123 15.83 29.47 27.46
C SER A 123 15.70 30.97 27.13
N GLU A 124 15.08 31.29 26.01
CA GLU A 124 14.86 32.66 25.53
C GLU A 124 16.15 33.49 25.35
N SER A 125 17.30 32.81 25.27
CA SER A 125 18.61 33.44 25.07
C SER A 125 19.04 33.45 23.60
N LYS A 126 19.93 34.38 23.25
CA LYS A 126 20.52 34.55 21.90
C LYS A 126 22.01 34.25 21.96
N ILE A 127 22.45 33.20 21.27
CA ILE A 127 23.83 32.71 21.33
C ILE A 127 24.54 33.02 20.01
N GLN A 128 25.61 33.82 20.10
CA GLN A 128 26.45 34.21 18.96
C GLN A 128 27.74 33.39 18.97
N GLY A 129 28.26 33.04 17.79
CA GLY A 129 29.46 32.22 17.69
C GLY A 129 29.17 30.72 17.86
N ILE A 130 30.23 29.92 18.00
CA ILE A 130 30.14 28.46 17.99
C ILE A 130 29.83 27.97 19.41
N PHE A 131 28.68 27.30 19.59
CA PHE A 131 28.32 26.65 20.85
C PHE A 131 28.76 25.18 20.85
N ARG A 132 29.74 24.83 21.67
CA ARG A 132 30.30 23.47 21.77
C ARG A 132 29.92 22.84 23.10
N ILE A 133 29.43 21.61 23.08
CA ILE A 133 29.19 20.86 24.33
C ILE A 133 30.46 20.18 24.87
N GLN A 134 31.45 19.94 24.00
CA GLN A 134 32.69 19.24 24.37
C GLN A 134 33.39 19.85 25.61
N PRO A 135 33.61 21.18 25.71
CA PRO A 135 34.27 21.77 26.88
C PRO A 135 33.45 21.63 28.18
N LEU A 136 32.13 21.43 28.06
CA LEU A 136 31.21 21.26 29.19
C LEU A 136 31.03 19.79 29.60
N SER A 137 31.67 18.86 28.87
CA SER A 137 31.52 17.42 29.04
C SER A 137 32.71 16.80 29.78
N LEU A 138 32.48 15.66 30.42
CA LEU A 138 33.55 14.83 31.01
C LEU A 138 34.03 13.81 29.98
N ASP A 139 35.33 13.79 29.69
CA ASP A 139 35.94 12.76 28.85
C ASP A 139 36.29 11.54 29.71
N VAL A 140 35.58 10.42 29.48
CA VAL A 140 35.78 9.17 30.22
C VAL A 140 36.42 8.11 29.32
N PRO A 141 37.62 7.60 29.66
CA PRO A 141 38.23 6.50 28.92
C PRO A 141 37.45 5.20 29.15
N LEU A 142 37.12 4.47 28.06
CA LEU A 142 36.35 3.22 28.15
C LEU A 142 37.18 1.96 28.47
N TYR A 143 38.45 2.13 28.83
CA TYR A 143 39.41 1.06 29.09
C TYR A 143 39.98 1.13 30.52
N GLY A 144 40.30 -0.04 31.09
CA GLY A 144 40.90 -0.17 32.43
C GLY A 144 39.90 -0.12 33.60
N GLN A 145 40.40 -0.40 34.81
CA GLN A 145 39.62 -0.37 36.06
C GLN A 145 39.07 1.03 36.42
N GLN A 146 39.59 2.10 35.79
CA GLN A 146 39.24 3.50 36.06
C GLN A 146 37.81 3.90 35.63
N LEU A 147 37.18 3.15 34.72
CA LEU A 147 35.77 3.32 34.36
C LEU A 147 34.82 3.19 35.54
N SER A 148 35.21 2.39 36.53
CA SER A 148 34.44 2.10 37.73
C SER A 148 34.59 3.15 38.84
N LEU A 149 35.39 4.19 38.64
CA LEU A 149 35.59 5.25 39.65
C LEU A 149 34.97 6.59 39.23
N LEU A 150 34.86 6.86 37.93
CA LEU A 150 34.37 8.15 37.42
C LEU A 150 32.84 8.22 37.23
N LEU A 151 32.16 7.08 37.18
CA LEU A 151 30.74 6.97 36.85
C LEU A 151 29.94 6.34 37.98
N SER A 152 28.73 6.84 38.24
CA SER A 152 27.79 6.17 39.15
C SER A 152 27.29 4.83 38.57
N GLU A 153 26.64 3.99 39.38
CA GLU A 153 26.04 2.74 38.86
C GLU A 153 24.98 3.03 37.79
N ASP A 154 24.10 4.00 38.01
CA ASP A 154 23.07 4.39 37.03
C ASP A 154 23.67 4.88 35.71
N GLU A 155 24.73 5.69 35.75
CA GLU A 155 25.43 6.16 34.56
C GLU A 155 26.02 5.00 33.75
N ARG A 156 26.59 4.00 34.43
CA ARG A 156 27.09 2.79 33.78
C ARG A 156 25.97 2.00 33.12
N THR A 157 24.83 1.84 33.80
CA THR A 157 23.69 1.13 33.19
C THR A 157 23.17 1.85 31.94
N GLN A 158 23.17 3.19 31.94
CA GLN A 158 22.79 3.98 30.77
C GLN A 158 23.79 3.81 29.63
N LEU A 159 25.09 3.85 29.91
CA LEU A 159 26.15 3.56 28.93
C LEU A 159 26.08 2.14 28.39
N ASP A 160 25.71 1.17 29.23
CA ASP A 160 25.55 -0.25 28.86
C ASP A 160 24.40 -0.49 27.88
N ARG A 161 23.52 0.49 27.66
CA ARG A 161 22.54 0.44 26.57
C ARG A 161 23.20 0.53 25.18
N ASP A 162 24.38 1.15 25.04
CA ASP A 162 25.18 1.10 23.81
C ASP A 162 26.27 0.01 23.82
N ARG A 163 25.82 -1.25 23.95
CA ARG A 163 26.74 -2.41 23.95
C ARG A 163 27.67 -2.46 22.74
N ARG A 164 27.20 -2.00 21.57
CA ARG A 164 27.97 -2.02 20.32
C ARG A 164 29.18 -1.10 20.39
N ARG A 165 29.01 0.15 20.82
CA ARG A 165 30.15 1.06 20.95
C ARG A 165 31.12 0.60 22.02
N ARG A 166 30.62 0.08 23.15
CA ARG A 166 31.48 -0.49 24.19
C ARG A 166 32.31 -1.66 23.66
N SER A 167 31.71 -2.61 22.95
CA SER A 167 32.46 -3.75 22.39
C SER A 167 33.48 -3.33 21.32
N GLN A 168 33.12 -2.37 20.45
CA GLN A 168 34.04 -1.85 19.43
C GLN A 168 35.25 -1.17 20.07
N LEU A 169 35.02 -0.30 21.06
CA LEU A 169 36.11 0.40 21.74
C LEU A 169 36.96 -0.54 22.59
N GLN A 170 36.37 -1.56 23.22
CA GLN A 170 37.14 -2.61 23.91
C GLN A 170 38.02 -3.41 22.95
N GLN A 171 37.49 -3.83 21.80
CA GLN A 171 38.26 -4.57 20.79
C GLN A 171 39.42 -3.72 20.25
N ILE A 172 39.17 -2.46 19.89
CA ILE A 172 40.23 -1.59 19.36
C ILE A 172 41.26 -1.29 20.46
N ALA A 173 40.83 -1.02 21.70
CA ALA A 173 41.74 -0.83 22.82
C ALA A 173 42.64 -2.07 23.02
N THR A 174 42.10 -3.29 22.97
CA THR A 174 42.91 -4.51 23.08
C THR A 174 43.92 -4.68 21.95
N THR A 175 43.57 -4.30 20.71
CA THR A 175 44.49 -4.39 19.56
C THR A 175 45.56 -3.30 19.55
N VAL A 176 45.24 -2.10 20.04
CA VAL A 176 46.18 -0.98 20.09
C VAL A 176 47.12 -1.09 21.28
N LEU A 177 46.64 -1.59 22.42
CA LEU A 177 47.50 -1.88 23.59
C LEU A 177 48.52 -2.99 23.31
N SER A 178 48.33 -3.82 22.28
CA SER A 178 49.34 -4.79 21.83
C SER A 178 50.40 -4.21 20.88
N ASP A 179 50.15 -3.05 20.26
CA ASP A 179 51.05 -2.44 19.25
C ASP A 179 51.39 -0.97 19.59
N SER A 180 52.49 -0.80 20.34
CA SER A 180 53.37 0.38 20.39
C SER A 180 52.94 1.69 21.10
N GLN A 181 53.97 2.31 21.71
CA GLN A 181 54.00 3.47 22.60
C GLN A 181 53.72 4.85 21.94
N ASN A 182 52.90 4.96 20.90
CA ASN A 182 52.72 6.26 20.20
C ASN A 182 51.30 6.55 19.68
N SER A 183 50.27 5.89 20.20
CA SER A 183 48.88 6.19 19.82
C SER A 183 48.27 7.24 20.76
N ASN A 184 48.00 8.44 20.24
CA ASN A 184 47.25 9.48 20.94
C ASN A 184 45.91 8.92 21.45
N HIS A 185 45.81 8.72 22.76
CA HIS A 185 44.73 8.00 23.46
C HIS A 185 43.33 8.69 23.43
N HIS A 186 43.15 9.76 22.65
CA HIS A 186 41.92 10.56 22.60
C HIS A 186 40.77 9.89 21.84
N ASP A 187 41.04 8.90 20.98
CA ASP A 187 40.00 8.20 20.20
C ASP A 187 39.23 7.13 21.01
N PHE A 188 39.67 6.81 22.23
CA PHE A 188 39.07 5.78 23.10
C PHE A 188 38.25 6.34 24.27
N GLN A 189 37.83 7.60 24.17
CA GLN A 189 37.08 8.29 25.22
C GLN A 189 35.62 8.50 24.78
N VAL A 190 34.71 8.40 25.75
CA VAL A 190 33.32 8.83 25.58
C VAL A 190 33.16 10.16 26.30
N ARG A 191 32.61 11.14 25.59
CA ARG A 191 32.25 12.43 26.18
C ARG A 191 30.89 12.31 26.83
N ILE A 192 30.79 12.69 28.10
CA ILE A 192 29.57 12.55 28.87
C ILE A 192 29.11 13.93 29.34
N PHE A 193 27.89 14.29 28.96
CA PHE A 193 27.19 15.46 29.46
C PHE A 193 26.11 15.02 30.44
N ARG A 194 26.27 15.39 31.72
CA ARG A 194 25.42 14.93 32.83
C ARG A 194 24.17 15.78 33.04
N GLY A 195 24.29 17.09 32.93
CA GLY A 195 23.22 18.05 33.26
C GLY A 195 22.03 18.00 32.30
N LYS A 196 20.84 18.41 32.77
CA LYS A 196 19.67 18.67 31.90
C LYS A 196 19.95 19.91 31.04
N LEU A 197 19.54 19.91 29.78
CA LEU A 197 19.75 21.05 28.88
C LEU A 197 18.40 21.65 28.46
N LYS A 198 18.11 22.88 28.94
CA LYS A 198 16.92 23.65 28.54
C LYS A 198 17.32 24.77 27.60
N LEU A 199 16.79 24.72 26.38
CA LEU A 199 17.06 25.63 25.26
C LEU A 199 15.73 26.12 24.66
N LYS A 200 14.72 26.35 25.50
CA LYS A 200 13.38 26.70 25.01
C LYS A 200 13.43 28.08 24.35
N ASN A 201 12.98 28.21 23.11
CA ASN A 201 13.01 29.45 22.34
C ASN A 201 14.40 30.08 22.22
N THR A 202 15.48 29.31 22.36
CA THR A 202 16.85 29.81 22.22
C THR A 202 17.19 30.05 20.75
N HIS A 203 17.85 31.15 20.45
CA HIS A 203 18.28 31.52 19.11
C HIS A 203 19.80 31.35 18.94
N PHE A 204 20.22 30.34 18.18
CA PHE A 204 21.61 30.10 17.84
C PHE A 204 21.96 30.74 16.48
N LEU A 205 22.82 31.76 16.50
CA LEU A 205 23.30 32.46 15.31
C LEU A 205 24.53 31.78 14.67
N GLY A 206 25.27 30.96 15.44
CA GLY A 206 26.43 30.22 14.96
C GLY A 206 26.22 28.70 14.96
N ILE A 207 27.29 27.97 14.61
CA ILE A 207 27.29 26.50 14.57
C ILE A 207 27.11 25.94 15.99
N VAL A 208 26.26 24.92 16.12
CA VAL A 208 26.10 24.15 17.35
C VAL A 208 26.76 22.79 17.19
N ASP A 209 27.71 22.46 18.07
CA ASP A 209 28.50 21.22 18.01
C ASP A 209 28.31 20.35 19.26
N TRP A 210 27.56 19.28 19.07
CA TRP A 210 27.24 18.22 20.02
C TRP A 210 27.90 16.88 19.67
N SER A 211 28.84 16.89 18.73
CA SER A 211 29.46 15.67 18.16
C SER A 211 30.03 14.73 19.23
N ASN A 212 29.82 13.43 19.03
CA ASN A 212 30.35 12.34 19.86
C ASN A 212 30.06 12.50 21.37
N THR A 213 28.89 13.01 21.73
CA THR A 213 28.51 13.26 23.13
C THR A 213 27.41 12.31 23.59
N PHE A 214 27.53 11.81 24.82
CA PHE A 214 26.52 11.05 25.55
C PHE A 214 25.80 11.98 26.51
N PHE A 215 24.58 12.38 26.17
CA PHE A 215 23.68 13.16 27.02
C PHE A 215 22.93 12.21 27.96
N LEU A 216 23.31 12.20 29.24
CA LEU A 216 22.68 11.35 30.27
C LEU A 216 21.30 11.84 30.69
N SER A 217 21.10 13.15 30.62
CA SER A 217 19.85 13.83 30.99
C SER A 217 19.05 14.29 29.76
N GLY A 218 17.83 14.76 30.00
CA GLY A 218 16.94 15.23 28.95
C GLY A 218 17.40 16.54 28.30
N LEU A 219 17.07 16.70 27.01
CA LEU A 219 17.32 17.90 26.21
C LEU A 219 15.98 18.46 25.74
N ASN A 220 15.69 19.71 26.08
CA ASN A 220 14.48 20.42 25.66
C ASN A 220 14.86 21.71 24.92
N ALA A 221 14.79 21.69 23.60
CA ALA A 221 15.00 22.82 22.70
C ALA A 221 13.72 23.17 21.93
N GLN A 222 12.58 23.13 22.62
CA GLN A 222 11.30 23.52 22.05
C GLN A 222 11.35 24.98 21.55
N GLY A 223 10.98 25.22 20.29
CA GLY A 223 10.95 26.56 19.69
C GLY A 223 12.33 27.14 19.38
N ALA A 224 13.41 26.38 19.56
CA ALA A 224 14.76 26.85 19.28
C ALA A 224 14.98 27.11 17.78
N ILE A 225 15.83 28.09 17.46
CA ILE A 225 16.16 28.48 16.10
C ILE A 225 17.65 28.29 15.89
N PHE A 226 18.01 27.56 14.84
CA PHE A 226 19.40 27.31 14.47
C PHE A 226 19.63 27.95 13.09
N GLU A 227 20.30 29.12 13.06
CA GLU A 227 20.59 29.80 11.80
C GLU A 227 21.63 29.04 10.97
N GLN A 228 22.63 28.46 11.65
CA GLN A 228 23.70 27.66 11.03
C GLN A 228 23.52 26.17 11.35
N SER A 229 24.55 25.37 11.07
CA SER A 229 24.47 23.92 11.20
C SER A 229 24.42 23.45 12.66
N LEU A 230 23.52 22.50 12.93
CA LEU A 230 23.53 21.69 14.14
C LEU A 230 24.24 20.37 13.85
N LYS A 231 25.40 20.16 14.48
CA LYS A 231 26.22 18.95 14.34
C LYS A 231 26.08 18.11 15.60
N SER A 232 25.49 16.94 15.48
CA SER A 232 25.44 15.93 16.54
C SER A 232 25.78 14.52 16.02
N PRO A 233 26.79 14.32 15.16
CA PRO A 233 27.18 13.00 14.69
C PRO A 233 27.57 12.08 15.85
N GLU A 234 27.19 10.81 15.75
CA GLU A 234 27.47 9.75 16.71
C GLU A 234 27.10 10.08 18.17
N SER A 235 26.10 10.94 18.38
CA SER A 235 25.67 11.36 19.71
C SER A 235 24.64 10.41 20.30
N ARG A 236 24.51 10.37 21.63
CA ARG A 236 23.60 9.48 22.35
C ARG A 236 22.72 10.29 23.29
N PHE A 237 21.42 10.11 23.16
CA PHE A 237 20.41 10.76 24.00
C PHE A 237 19.75 9.72 24.89
N SER A 238 20.15 9.71 26.16
CA SER A 238 19.76 8.73 27.17
C SER A 238 18.31 8.87 27.61
N GLN A 239 17.83 10.12 27.62
CA GLN A 239 16.50 10.55 28.07
C GLN A 239 15.78 11.32 26.95
N THR A 240 14.63 11.92 27.28
CA THR A 240 13.76 12.59 26.31
C THR A 240 14.49 13.67 25.53
N PHE A 241 14.34 13.63 24.20
CA PHE A 241 14.85 14.65 23.30
C PHE A 241 13.65 15.39 22.68
N ASN A 242 13.49 16.67 23.03
CA ASN A 242 12.37 17.49 22.56
C ASN A 242 12.88 18.72 21.80
N VAL A 243 12.49 18.84 20.53
CA VAL A 243 12.75 20.01 19.67
C VAL A 243 11.47 20.48 18.98
N ASN A 244 10.32 20.31 19.63
CA ASN A 244 9.04 20.72 19.06
C ASN A 244 9.05 22.20 18.65
N HIS A 245 8.46 22.55 17.52
CA HIS A 245 8.44 23.92 16.98
C HIS A 245 9.81 24.53 16.63
N ALA A 246 10.90 23.75 16.68
CA ALA A 246 12.22 24.25 16.32
C ALA A 246 12.33 24.59 14.82
N GLN A 247 13.23 25.49 14.48
CA GLN A 247 13.54 25.89 13.11
C GLN A 247 15.02 25.68 12.83
N PHE A 248 15.32 24.88 11.81
CA PHE A 248 16.68 24.60 11.36
C PHE A 248 16.90 25.25 9.99
N LEU A 249 17.55 26.41 9.99
CA LEU A 249 17.89 27.12 8.76
C LEU A 249 19.12 26.50 8.09
N GLY A 250 20.10 26.09 8.90
CA GLY A 250 21.27 25.33 8.47
C GLY A 250 21.08 23.81 8.49
N SER A 251 22.11 23.07 8.06
CA SER A 251 22.10 21.61 7.97
C SER A 251 22.10 20.96 9.36
N VAL A 252 21.38 19.83 9.50
CA VAL A 252 21.19 19.12 10.77
C VAL A 252 21.79 17.72 10.64
N LEU A 253 22.84 17.42 11.41
CA LEU A 253 23.62 16.19 11.25
C LEU A 253 23.51 15.31 12.49
N PHE A 254 22.75 14.22 12.39
CA PHE A 254 22.58 13.18 13.41
C PHE A 254 23.09 11.80 12.94
N HIS A 255 24.05 11.76 12.02
CA HIS A 255 24.61 10.49 11.50
C HIS A 255 24.99 9.55 12.65
N LYS A 256 24.56 8.29 12.58
CA LYS A 256 24.79 7.24 13.59
C LYS A 256 24.47 7.64 15.05
N SER A 257 23.59 8.61 15.25
CA SER A 257 23.13 8.98 16.60
C SER A 257 22.11 8.00 17.15
N ILE A 258 22.01 7.90 18.47
CA ILE A 258 21.09 6.98 19.15
C ILE A 258 20.18 7.76 20.09
N PHE A 259 18.86 7.56 19.95
CA PHE A 259 17.83 8.07 20.85
C PHE A 259 17.26 6.88 21.63
N PHE A 260 17.61 6.76 22.91
CA PHE A 260 17.25 5.60 23.73
C PHE A 260 15.79 5.61 24.20
N THR A 261 15.20 6.79 24.30
CA THR A 261 13.82 7.02 24.73
C THR A 261 13.07 7.83 23.67
N ASP A 262 11.84 8.20 23.95
CA ASP A 262 11.00 8.92 22.99
C ASP A 262 11.62 10.27 22.60
N SER A 263 11.54 10.59 21.31
CA SER A 263 12.00 11.87 20.76
C SER A 263 10.89 12.58 20.00
N THR A 264 10.69 13.87 20.30
CA THR A 264 9.59 14.68 19.77
C THR A 264 10.13 15.83 18.92
N TRP A 265 9.62 15.86 17.69
CA TRP A 265 10.01 16.75 16.60
C TRP A 265 8.76 17.30 15.92
N THR A 266 7.73 17.66 16.69
CA THR A 266 6.44 18.10 16.12
C THR A 266 6.51 19.55 15.65
N ASN A 267 5.89 19.88 14.53
CA ASN A 267 5.87 21.24 13.96
C ASN A 267 7.26 21.83 13.70
N VAL A 268 8.26 21.00 13.39
CA VAL A 268 9.62 21.42 13.10
C VAL A 268 9.73 21.87 11.65
N LYS A 269 10.51 22.93 11.39
CA LYS A 269 10.83 23.41 10.04
C LYS A 269 12.30 23.14 9.72
N PHE A 270 12.56 22.21 8.83
CA PHE A 270 13.88 21.95 8.26
C PHE A 270 14.02 22.69 6.93
N LEU A 271 14.71 23.84 6.95
CA LEU A 271 15.08 24.55 5.72
C LEU A 271 16.42 24.04 5.18
N GLY A 272 17.38 23.73 6.06
CA GLY A 272 18.61 23.02 5.70
C GLY A 272 18.39 21.53 5.46
N GLU A 273 19.46 20.81 5.12
CA GLU A 273 19.45 19.36 4.87
C GLU A 273 19.60 18.56 6.18
N PRO A 274 18.55 17.83 6.63
CA PRO A 274 18.68 16.90 7.75
C PRO A 274 19.23 15.54 7.31
N ASP A 275 20.26 15.09 8.02
CA ASP A 275 20.94 13.82 7.81
C ASP A 275 20.92 12.97 9.09
N PHE A 276 20.07 11.94 9.08
CA PHE A 276 19.92 10.91 10.10
C PHE A 276 20.46 9.54 9.63
N THR A 277 21.42 9.54 8.69
CA THR A 277 21.98 8.30 8.14
C THR A 277 22.54 7.41 9.24
N GLY A 278 22.10 6.15 9.32
CA GLY A 278 22.50 5.19 10.34
C GLY A 278 22.00 5.48 11.76
N ALA A 279 21.15 6.50 11.96
CA ALA A 279 20.60 6.82 13.27
C ALA A 279 19.70 5.70 13.81
N THR A 280 19.67 5.52 15.13
CA THR A 280 18.83 4.52 15.79
C THR A 280 17.89 5.18 16.79
N PHE A 281 16.58 5.03 16.58
CA PHE A 281 15.53 5.44 17.50
C PHE A 281 15.02 4.20 18.24
N GLU A 282 15.51 3.97 19.46
CA GLU A 282 15.06 2.86 20.30
C GLU A 282 13.71 3.15 20.97
N GLY A 283 13.41 4.43 21.26
CA GLY A 283 12.08 4.91 21.63
C GLY A 283 11.22 5.31 20.42
N SER A 284 10.00 5.79 20.70
CA SER A 284 9.09 6.30 19.67
C SER A 284 9.58 7.64 19.14
N VAL A 285 9.33 7.91 17.86
CA VAL A 285 9.66 9.20 17.24
C VAL A 285 8.42 9.86 16.65
N ASN A 286 8.30 11.16 16.86
CA ASN A 286 7.16 11.94 16.40
C ASN A 286 7.61 13.20 15.63
N PHE A 287 7.50 13.16 14.31
CA PHE A 287 7.73 14.26 13.36
C PHE A 287 6.41 14.90 12.88
N ARG A 288 5.30 14.72 13.60
CA ARG A 288 3.97 15.17 13.17
C ARG A 288 3.97 16.66 12.81
N ALA A 289 3.32 17.00 11.70
CA ALA A 289 3.16 18.36 11.19
C ALA A 289 4.48 19.11 10.88
N SER A 290 5.59 18.37 10.70
CA SER A 290 6.88 18.96 10.34
C SER A 290 7.05 19.14 8.84
N ARG A 291 7.85 20.13 8.45
CA ARG A 291 8.12 20.47 7.05
C ARG A 291 9.60 20.33 6.72
N PHE A 292 9.88 19.56 5.69
CA PHE A 292 11.21 19.28 5.16
C PHE A 292 11.35 19.94 3.79
N LYS A 293 12.06 21.08 3.73
CA LYS A 293 12.23 21.83 2.47
C LYS A 293 13.37 21.32 1.59
N SER A 294 14.33 20.63 2.19
CA SER A 294 15.57 20.19 1.53
C SER A 294 15.71 18.67 1.59
N LEU A 295 16.75 18.15 0.93
CA LEU A 295 17.05 16.72 0.91
C LEU A 295 17.14 16.17 2.34
N THR A 296 16.37 15.13 2.63
CA THR A 296 16.36 14.48 3.94
C THR A 296 16.83 13.03 3.84
N LYS A 297 17.80 12.65 4.68
CA LYS A 297 18.38 11.30 4.67
C LYS A 297 18.09 10.57 5.98
N PHE A 298 17.54 9.38 5.86
CA PHE A 298 17.35 8.38 6.91
C PHE A 298 17.96 7.04 6.51
N GLU A 299 18.86 7.01 5.51
CA GLU A 299 19.45 5.77 4.99
C GLU A 299 20.03 4.91 6.12
N ALA A 300 19.76 3.61 6.10
CA ALA A 300 20.23 2.61 7.06
C ALA A 300 19.87 2.93 8.54
N SER A 301 18.86 3.77 8.77
CA SER A 301 18.36 4.04 10.12
C SER A 301 17.52 2.89 10.67
N LYS A 302 17.29 2.89 11.98
CA LYS A 302 16.46 1.89 12.67
C LYS A 302 15.45 2.58 13.58
N PHE A 303 14.18 2.25 13.41
CA PHE A 303 13.08 2.66 14.29
C PHE A 303 12.55 1.43 15.04
N SER A 304 12.88 1.31 16.33
CA SER A 304 12.49 0.17 17.17
C SER A 304 11.04 0.25 17.66
N GLN A 305 10.52 1.47 17.84
CA GLN A 305 9.12 1.73 18.18
C GLN A 305 8.43 2.45 17.02
N THR A 306 7.23 2.96 17.28
CA THR A 306 6.41 3.65 16.29
C THR A 306 7.11 4.91 15.78
N ALA A 307 7.10 5.10 14.46
CA ALA A 307 7.57 6.31 13.81
C ALA A 307 6.39 7.06 13.21
N ASP A 308 6.09 8.26 13.72
CA ASP A 308 4.98 9.08 13.26
C ASP A 308 5.48 10.29 12.45
N PHE A 309 5.19 10.28 11.15
CA PHE A 309 5.40 11.36 10.18
C PHE A 309 4.06 11.86 9.61
N SER A 310 2.98 11.78 10.38
CA SER A 310 1.67 12.26 9.95
C SER A 310 1.64 13.78 9.76
N ASP A 311 0.85 14.27 8.81
CA ASP A 311 0.70 15.70 8.48
C ASP A 311 2.02 16.37 8.03
N THR A 312 3.03 15.59 7.62
CA THR A 312 4.32 16.15 7.18
C THR A 312 4.27 16.66 5.75
N THR A 313 5.06 17.68 5.45
CA THR A 313 5.29 18.16 4.07
C THR A 313 6.75 17.94 3.67
N TRP A 314 6.97 17.32 2.52
CA TRP A 314 8.28 17.03 1.94
C TRP A 314 8.41 17.76 0.60
N ASP A 315 9.07 18.91 0.59
CA ASP A 315 9.22 19.72 -0.63
C ASP A 315 10.31 19.17 -1.56
N ASN A 316 11.21 18.34 -1.03
CA ASN A 316 12.33 17.73 -1.76
C ASN A 316 12.42 16.22 -1.44
N ARG A 317 13.48 15.58 -1.94
CA ARG A 317 13.71 14.15 -1.84
C ARG A 317 13.88 13.70 -0.39
N ALA A 318 13.28 12.55 -0.06
CA ALA A 318 13.44 11.87 1.22
C ALA A 318 13.93 10.42 0.98
N ASP A 319 14.99 10.03 1.68
CA ASP A 319 15.63 8.73 1.48
C ASP A 319 15.59 7.89 2.77
N PHE A 320 14.81 6.82 2.76
CA PHE A 320 14.72 5.80 3.81
C PHE A 320 15.28 4.45 3.32
N ALA A 321 16.25 4.48 2.40
CA ALA A 321 16.84 3.25 1.88
C ALA A 321 17.47 2.42 3.01
N LYS A 322 17.30 1.10 2.98
CA LYS A 322 17.82 0.14 3.98
C LYS A 322 17.35 0.40 5.42
N THR A 323 16.35 1.25 5.61
CA THR A 323 15.80 1.57 6.93
C THR A 323 14.99 0.40 7.47
N LYS A 324 15.09 0.16 8.78
CA LYS A 324 14.31 -0.88 9.46
C LYS A 324 13.26 -0.29 10.39
N PHE A 325 11.99 -0.57 10.10
CA PHE A 325 10.85 -0.24 10.94
C PHE A 325 10.35 -1.49 11.66
N VAL A 326 10.54 -1.54 12.99
CA VAL A 326 10.13 -2.66 13.83
C VAL A 326 8.66 -2.59 14.20
N GLN A 327 8.15 -1.39 14.47
CA GLN A 327 6.72 -1.10 14.67
C GLN A 327 6.14 -0.34 13.47
N ALA A 328 4.93 0.21 13.63
CA ALA A 328 4.22 0.88 12.56
C ALA A 328 4.90 2.20 12.14
N LEU A 329 4.83 2.48 10.85
CA LEU A 329 5.20 3.77 10.25
C LEU A 329 3.92 4.51 9.85
N TYR A 330 3.73 5.72 10.37
CA TYR A 330 2.61 6.58 10.00
C TYR A 330 3.08 7.73 9.11
N LEU A 331 2.45 7.84 7.95
CA LEU A 331 2.59 8.93 6.97
C LEU A 331 1.18 9.42 6.60
N THR A 332 0.28 9.46 7.59
CA THR A 332 -1.12 9.84 7.37
C THR A 332 -1.17 11.31 6.98
N ASN A 333 -1.89 11.67 5.92
CA ASN A 333 -2.00 13.05 5.43
C ASN A 333 -0.64 13.70 5.09
N ALA A 334 0.38 12.91 4.75
CA ALA A 334 1.67 13.44 4.32
C ALA A 334 1.60 13.97 2.87
N LEU A 335 2.24 15.12 2.60
CA LEU A 335 2.36 15.72 1.28
C LEU A 335 3.79 15.56 0.75
N ILE A 336 3.97 14.77 -0.30
CA ILE A 336 5.27 14.43 -0.91
C ILE A 336 5.38 15.07 -2.30
N LEU A 337 6.21 16.11 -2.43
CA LEU A 337 6.32 16.88 -3.69
C LEU A 337 7.37 16.32 -4.66
N ASP A 338 8.31 15.51 -4.19
CA ASP A 338 9.37 14.91 -5.02
C ASP A 338 9.49 13.39 -4.79
N ARG A 339 10.70 12.82 -4.86
CA ARG A 339 10.98 11.40 -4.64
C ARG A 339 11.02 11.05 -3.15
N PHE A 340 10.28 10.02 -2.78
CA PHE A 340 10.29 9.41 -1.45
C PHE A 340 10.65 7.93 -1.58
N SER A 341 11.84 7.53 -1.11
CA SER A 341 12.37 6.18 -1.33
C SER A 341 12.40 5.36 -0.03
N PHE A 342 11.92 4.13 -0.13
CA PHE A 342 12.02 3.05 0.84
C PHE A 342 12.79 1.86 0.27
N ARG A 343 13.75 2.12 -0.62
CA ARG A 343 14.48 1.07 -1.30
C ARG A 343 15.19 0.15 -0.29
N GLU A 344 15.03 -1.17 -0.41
CA GLU A 344 15.60 -2.14 0.54
C GLU A 344 15.14 -1.96 2.01
N ALA A 345 14.12 -1.15 2.28
CA ALA A 345 13.61 -0.96 3.64
C ALA A 345 12.91 -2.23 4.16
N GLN A 346 12.93 -2.43 5.49
CA GLN A 346 12.31 -3.56 6.15
C GLN A 346 11.13 -3.10 7.02
N PHE A 347 9.94 -3.60 6.72
CA PHE A 347 8.71 -3.33 7.46
C PHE A 347 8.23 -4.58 8.19
N LEU A 348 8.27 -4.54 9.53
CA LEU A 348 7.79 -5.65 10.37
C LEU A 348 6.30 -5.52 10.70
N LYS A 349 5.75 -4.30 10.60
CA LYS A 349 4.35 -3.95 10.88
C LYS A 349 3.80 -3.05 9.77
N THR A 350 2.59 -2.54 9.96
CA THR A 350 1.86 -1.72 9.00
C THR A 350 2.57 -0.41 8.67
N VAL A 351 2.51 -0.03 7.39
CA VAL A 351 2.85 1.32 6.91
C VAL A 351 1.54 2.01 6.52
N ASN A 352 1.28 3.18 7.08
CA ASN A 352 0.02 3.89 6.91
C ASN A 352 0.18 5.18 6.10
N LEU A 353 -0.24 5.13 4.84
CA LEU A 353 -0.28 6.25 3.88
C LEU A 353 -1.71 6.79 3.69
N ARG A 354 -2.58 6.64 4.69
CA ARG A 354 -3.96 7.12 4.58
C ARG A 354 -3.96 8.63 4.31
N GLU A 355 -4.73 9.06 3.31
CA GLU A 355 -4.86 10.49 2.91
C GLU A 355 -3.54 11.15 2.51
N ALA A 356 -2.46 10.38 2.34
CA ALA A 356 -1.21 10.93 1.84
C ALA A 356 -1.34 11.29 0.35
N SER A 357 -0.47 12.19 -0.10
CA SER A 357 -0.38 12.57 -1.51
C SER A 357 1.07 12.57 -1.96
N PHE A 358 1.33 12.10 -3.19
CA PHE A 358 2.65 12.17 -3.79
C PHE A 358 2.59 12.65 -5.25
N GLN A 359 3.57 13.45 -5.66
CA GLN A 359 3.57 14.11 -6.98
C GLN A 359 4.56 13.53 -7.98
N LYS A 360 5.64 12.87 -7.53
CA LYS A 360 6.66 12.30 -8.43
C LYS A 360 6.88 10.81 -8.23
N ILE A 361 7.62 10.39 -7.21
CA ILE A 361 8.02 8.99 -7.09
C ILE A 361 7.87 8.54 -5.65
N LEU A 362 7.14 7.46 -5.44
CA LEU A 362 7.09 6.72 -4.20
C LEU A 362 7.65 5.31 -4.45
N ASP A 363 8.86 5.06 -3.95
CA ASP A 363 9.67 3.91 -4.34
C ASP A 363 9.80 2.88 -3.21
N PHE A 364 9.30 1.67 -3.44
CA PHE A 364 9.39 0.50 -2.56
C PHE A 364 10.22 -0.64 -3.20
N SER A 365 11.12 -0.33 -4.12
CA SER A 365 11.99 -1.32 -4.77
C SER A 365 12.80 -2.09 -3.73
N ASP A 366 12.78 -3.42 -3.80
CA ASP A 366 13.46 -4.31 -2.84
C ASP A 366 13.04 -4.16 -1.37
N ALA A 367 11.96 -3.43 -1.09
CA ALA A 367 11.40 -3.36 0.25
C ALA A 367 10.85 -4.72 0.70
N GLN A 368 11.08 -5.06 1.96
CA GLN A 368 10.68 -6.31 2.57
C GLN A 368 9.53 -6.09 3.56
N PHE A 369 8.41 -6.74 3.30
CA PHE A 369 7.26 -6.77 4.20
C PHE A 369 7.19 -8.13 4.89
N ARG A 370 7.21 -8.17 6.23
CA ARG A 370 6.92 -9.41 6.99
C ARG A 370 5.48 -9.86 6.78
N GLN A 371 5.15 -11.10 7.14
CA GLN A 371 3.86 -11.75 6.88
C GLN A 371 2.61 -10.95 7.28
N ASN A 372 2.69 -10.12 8.33
CA ASN A 372 1.59 -9.29 8.83
C ASN A 372 1.74 -7.79 8.51
N ALA A 373 2.79 -7.42 7.78
CA ALA A 373 3.02 -6.05 7.33
C ALA A 373 2.26 -5.80 6.03
N TYR A 374 1.57 -4.66 5.96
CA TYR A 374 0.82 -4.23 4.79
C TYR A 374 0.88 -2.71 4.66
N LEU A 375 0.62 -2.22 3.45
CA LEU A 375 0.57 -0.80 3.12
C LEU A 375 -0.89 -0.35 3.11
N ASN A 376 -1.31 0.40 4.12
CA ASN A 376 -2.63 1.04 4.11
C ASN A 376 -2.58 2.29 3.24
N ILE A 377 -3.27 2.28 2.10
CA ILE A 377 -3.27 3.37 1.12
C ILE A 377 -4.65 4.04 0.99
N SER A 378 -5.49 3.94 2.02
CA SER A 378 -6.85 4.49 2.00
C SER A 378 -6.84 5.99 1.67
N ASN A 379 -7.58 6.42 0.64
CA ASN A 379 -7.65 7.80 0.17
C ASN A 379 -6.28 8.41 -0.22
N LEU A 380 -5.30 7.57 -0.59
CA LEU A 380 -4.05 8.05 -1.17
C LEU A 380 -4.35 8.76 -2.51
N THR A 381 -3.70 9.90 -2.76
CA THR A 381 -3.91 10.67 -4.00
C THR A 381 -2.60 10.87 -4.78
N PHE A 382 -2.62 10.56 -6.07
CA PHE A 382 -1.54 10.86 -7.01
C PHE A 382 -2.08 10.89 -8.44
N ASP A 383 -1.41 11.60 -9.33
CA ASP A 383 -1.69 11.52 -10.77
C ASP A 383 -0.83 10.41 -11.39
N ALA A 384 -1.45 9.40 -12.00
CA ALA A 384 -0.75 8.32 -12.65
C ALA A 384 0.04 8.77 -13.90
N SER A 385 -0.29 9.92 -14.52
CA SER A 385 0.47 10.45 -15.66
C SER A 385 1.83 11.02 -15.28
N GLU A 386 1.94 11.57 -14.08
CA GLU A 386 3.09 12.35 -13.63
C GLU A 386 3.86 11.64 -12.51
N ALA A 387 3.15 10.84 -11.71
CA ALA A 387 3.67 10.20 -10.52
C ALA A 387 3.73 8.67 -10.65
N GLN A 388 4.74 8.07 -10.03
CA GLN A 388 5.03 6.65 -10.08
C GLN A 388 5.09 6.01 -8.69
N LEU A 389 4.30 4.96 -8.49
CA LEU A 389 4.47 4.06 -7.35
C LEU A 389 5.24 2.83 -7.83
N ILE A 390 6.48 2.70 -7.37
CA ILE A 390 7.40 1.66 -7.82
C ILE A 390 7.56 0.62 -6.71
N GLY A 391 7.65 -0.64 -7.07
CA GLY A 391 8.00 -1.73 -6.17
C GLY A 391 8.36 -2.99 -6.95
N ASN A 392 8.62 -4.07 -6.22
CA ASN A 392 9.00 -5.32 -6.88
C ASN A 392 7.80 -5.95 -7.62
N PRO A 393 7.93 -6.24 -8.93
CA PRO A 393 6.85 -6.83 -9.72
C PRO A 393 6.28 -8.11 -9.10
N GLY A 394 4.95 -8.20 -9.06
CA GLY A 394 4.18 -9.29 -8.47
C GLY A 394 4.20 -9.32 -6.94
N LYS A 395 4.86 -8.38 -6.27
CA LYS A 395 4.95 -8.31 -4.79
C LYS A 395 4.25 -7.09 -4.23
N ILE A 396 4.43 -5.91 -4.82
CA ILE A 396 3.90 -4.65 -4.28
C ILE A 396 2.36 -4.67 -4.24
N GLY A 397 1.69 -5.19 -5.26
CA GLY A 397 0.24 -5.32 -5.30
C GLY A 397 -0.34 -6.21 -4.20
N LYS A 398 0.46 -7.15 -3.67
CA LYS A 398 0.05 -8.09 -2.60
C LYS A 398 -0.07 -7.39 -1.26
N VAL A 399 0.84 -6.47 -0.97
CA VAL A 399 0.91 -5.77 0.32
C VAL A 399 -0.04 -4.57 0.42
N LEU A 400 -0.59 -4.08 -0.69
CA LEU A 400 -1.57 -2.98 -0.67
C LEU A 400 -2.86 -3.36 0.04
N SER A 401 -3.31 -2.53 0.98
CA SER A 401 -4.58 -2.70 1.71
C SER A 401 -5.48 -1.50 1.48
N ILE A 402 -6.70 -1.78 0.99
CA ILE A 402 -7.76 -0.82 0.74
C ILE A 402 -9.04 -1.38 1.37
N PRO A 403 -9.54 -0.81 2.48
CA PRO A 403 -10.62 -1.39 3.26
C PRO A 403 -12.01 -1.16 2.64
N SER A 404 -12.19 -0.11 1.83
CA SER A 404 -13.48 0.29 1.26
C SER A 404 -13.34 0.80 -0.17
N LEU A 405 -14.42 0.66 -0.95
CA LEU A 405 -14.50 1.25 -2.29
C LEU A 405 -14.69 2.77 -2.22
N GLN A 406 -15.60 3.22 -1.35
CA GLN A 406 -15.95 4.63 -1.17
C GLN A 406 -14.69 5.47 -0.89
N GLY A 407 -14.48 6.50 -1.69
CA GLY A 407 -13.33 7.42 -1.60
C GLY A 407 -12.05 6.88 -2.25
N ASN A 408 -12.06 5.64 -2.75
CA ASN A 408 -10.88 4.94 -3.27
C ASN A 408 -11.05 4.51 -4.73
N GLU A 409 -12.15 4.88 -5.40
CA GLU A 409 -12.43 4.50 -6.79
C GLU A 409 -11.35 5.01 -7.74
N ASN A 410 -11.03 6.30 -7.66
CA ASN A 410 -10.02 6.94 -8.50
C ASN A 410 -8.62 6.41 -8.18
N LEU A 411 -8.30 6.20 -6.89
CA LEU A 411 -7.05 5.59 -6.47
C LEU A 411 -6.84 4.21 -7.12
N LEU A 412 -7.85 3.34 -7.08
CA LEU A 412 -7.78 2.01 -7.69
C LEU A 412 -7.59 2.07 -9.21
N ILE A 413 -8.19 3.05 -9.89
CA ILE A 413 -7.99 3.28 -11.33
C ILE A 413 -6.56 3.75 -11.61
N ASN A 414 -6.08 4.76 -10.87
CA ASN A 414 -4.75 5.32 -11.02
C ASN A 414 -3.67 4.28 -10.73
N LEU A 415 -3.83 3.44 -9.72
CA LEU A 415 -2.91 2.32 -9.45
C LEU A 415 -2.85 1.31 -10.58
N VAL A 416 -4.00 0.94 -11.14
CA VAL A 416 -4.00 0.01 -12.30
C VAL A 416 -3.30 0.66 -13.48
N ARG A 417 -3.57 1.94 -13.78
CA ARG A 417 -2.90 2.67 -14.85
C ARG A 417 -1.38 2.73 -14.62
N ASN A 418 -0.98 3.14 -13.42
CA ASN A 418 0.41 3.25 -13.03
C ASN A 418 1.18 1.94 -13.20
N PHE A 419 0.66 0.82 -12.67
CA PHE A 419 1.32 -0.48 -12.83
C PHE A 419 1.32 -1.00 -14.27
N ARG A 420 0.35 -0.60 -15.11
CA ARG A 420 0.38 -0.96 -16.54
C ARG A 420 1.45 -0.19 -17.30
N GLU A 421 1.60 1.11 -17.01
CA GLU A 421 2.64 1.96 -17.60
C GLU A 421 4.04 1.54 -17.16
N LEU A 422 4.18 1.01 -15.94
CA LEU A 422 5.42 0.41 -15.43
C LEU A 422 5.64 -1.05 -15.88
N GLU A 423 4.79 -1.60 -16.75
CA GLU A 423 4.81 -3.00 -17.19
C GLU A 423 4.68 -4.05 -16.06
N GLN A 424 4.23 -3.65 -14.87
CA GLN A 424 3.95 -4.50 -13.71
C GLN A 424 2.55 -5.14 -13.81
N ILE A 425 2.40 -6.03 -14.80
CA ILE A 425 1.10 -6.60 -15.18
C ILE A 425 0.43 -7.39 -14.05
N GLU A 426 1.19 -8.16 -13.27
CA GLU A 426 0.66 -8.95 -12.15
C GLU A 426 0.07 -8.03 -11.05
N ASP A 427 0.76 -6.97 -10.67
CA ASP A 427 0.29 -6.02 -9.66
C ASP A 427 -0.94 -5.25 -10.14
N ALA A 428 -0.94 -4.81 -11.40
CA ALA A 428 -2.11 -4.19 -12.03
C ALA A 428 -3.33 -5.11 -12.01
N ASN A 429 -3.13 -6.40 -12.34
CA ASN A 429 -4.17 -7.42 -12.28
C ASN A 429 -4.68 -7.62 -10.85
N GLN A 430 -3.79 -7.67 -9.86
CA GLN A 430 -4.16 -7.83 -8.47
C GLN A 430 -4.95 -6.63 -7.92
N VAL A 431 -4.54 -5.40 -8.21
CA VAL A 431 -5.28 -4.20 -7.79
C VAL A 431 -6.67 -4.18 -8.44
N ASN A 432 -6.75 -4.47 -9.73
CA ASN A 432 -8.02 -4.53 -10.43
C ASN A 432 -8.93 -5.66 -9.89
N TYR A 433 -8.37 -6.82 -9.51
CA TYR A 433 -9.12 -7.88 -8.84
C TYR A 433 -9.65 -7.41 -7.47
N LYS A 434 -8.81 -6.78 -6.65
CA LYS A 434 -9.21 -6.17 -5.35
C LYS A 434 -10.33 -5.14 -5.55
N ARG A 435 -10.24 -4.28 -6.56
CA ARG A 435 -11.29 -3.32 -6.93
C ARG A 435 -12.63 -4.02 -7.17
N VAL A 436 -12.64 -5.09 -7.96
CA VAL A 436 -13.88 -5.80 -8.28
C VAL A 436 -14.44 -6.54 -7.07
N LEU A 437 -13.60 -7.07 -6.18
CA LEU A 437 -14.06 -7.61 -4.89
C LEU A 437 -14.75 -6.55 -4.04
N LEU A 438 -14.18 -5.35 -3.95
CA LEU A 438 -14.79 -4.23 -3.22
C LEU A 438 -16.13 -3.81 -3.83
N VAL A 439 -16.22 -3.77 -5.17
CA VAL A 439 -17.48 -3.54 -5.90
C VAL A 439 -18.49 -4.65 -5.62
N GLN A 440 -18.08 -5.92 -5.65
CA GLN A 440 -18.97 -7.05 -5.32
C GLN A 440 -19.50 -6.93 -3.90
N ARG A 441 -18.65 -6.57 -2.92
CA ARG A 441 -19.05 -6.37 -1.53
C ARG A 441 -20.03 -5.21 -1.37
N ASP A 442 -19.80 -4.10 -2.08
CA ASP A 442 -20.72 -2.96 -2.09
C ASP A 442 -22.08 -3.33 -2.72
N LEU A 443 -22.07 -4.02 -3.86
CA LEU A 443 -23.30 -4.51 -4.51
C LEU A 443 -24.06 -5.51 -3.62
N PHE A 444 -23.34 -6.43 -2.97
CA PHE A 444 -23.94 -7.36 -2.03
C PHE A 444 -24.66 -6.62 -0.90
N LYS A 445 -23.99 -5.62 -0.30
CA LYS A 445 -24.62 -4.74 0.70
C LYS A 445 -25.85 -4.04 0.12
N ARG A 446 -25.78 -3.44 -1.08
CA ARG A 446 -26.94 -2.77 -1.71
C ARG A 446 -28.14 -3.69 -1.98
N VAL A 447 -27.92 -4.97 -2.22
CA VAL A 447 -28.99 -5.95 -2.54
C VAL A 447 -29.63 -6.55 -1.28
N PHE A 448 -28.81 -6.85 -0.27
CA PHE A 448 -29.23 -7.66 0.89
C PHE A 448 -29.26 -6.90 2.22
N ALA A 449 -28.53 -5.80 2.36
CA ALA A 449 -28.56 -5.01 3.60
C ALA A 449 -29.89 -4.28 3.77
N SER A 450 -30.24 -3.99 5.02
CA SER A 450 -31.43 -3.21 5.33
C SER A 450 -31.18 -1.73 5.05
N ASN A 451 -32.11 -1.07 4.35
CA ASN A 451 -31.99 0.35 4.08
C ASN A 451 -32.49 1.17 5.28
N LEU A 452 -31.61 2.00 5.85
CA LEU A 452 -31.90 2.83 7.02
C LEU A 452 -33.12 3.74 6.81
N ASN A 453 -33.30 4.26 5.60
CA ASN A 453 -34.38 5.20 5.26
C ASN A 453 -35.75 4.51 5.13
N THR A 454 -35.80 3.21 4.83
CA THR A 454 -37.06 2.48 4.59
C THR A 454 -37.32 1.33 5.56
N ALA A 455 -36.34 0.95 6.38
CA ALA A 455 -36.46 -0.15 7.33
C ALA A 455 -37.58 0.08 8.35
N SER A 456 -38.27 -0.99 8.73
CA SER A 456 -39.27 -0.96 9.80
C SER A 456 -38.61 -0.84 11.17
N ARG A 457 -39.35 -0.38 12.19
CA ARG A 457 -38.85 -0.34 13.58
C ARG A 457 -38.41 -1.72 14.08
N GLU A 458 -39.11 -2.78 13.65
CA GLU A 458 -38.77 -4.15 14.02
C GLU A 458 -37.46 -4.62 13.38
N THR A 459 -37.24 -4.27 12.10
CA THR A 459 -35.98 -4.57 11.41
C THR A 459 -34.79 -3.85 12.07
N LEU A 460 -34.95 -2.58 12.46
CA LEU A 460 -33.92 -1.83 13.17
C LEU A 460 -33.61 -2.44 14.56
N ARG A 461 -34.64 -2.95 15.25
CA ARG A 461 -34.47 -3.69 16.52
C ARG A 461 -33.65 -4.96 16.34
N GLN A 462 -33.94 -5.75 15.30
CA GLN A 462 -33.21 -6.99 15.00
C GLN A 462 -31.74 -6.73 14.58
N ILE A 463 -31.46 -5.59 13.97
CA ILE A 463 -30.09 -5.19 13.60
C ILE A 463 -29.25 -4.85 14.83
N GLY A 464 -29.89 -4.41 15.92
CA GLY A 464 -29.23 -4.15 17.21
C GLY A 464 -29.40 -2.73 17.74
N PHE A 465 -30.34 -1.93 17.22
CA PHE A 465 -30.63 -0.62 17.78
C PHE A 465 -31.56 -0.71 19.00
N SER A 466 -31.32 0.14 19.99
CA SER A 466 -32.22 0.32 21.15
C SER A 466 -33.49 1.09 20.76
N GLN A 467 -34.54 0.99 21.58
CA GLN A 467 -35.80 1.71 21.31
C GLN A 467 -35.61 3.24 21.21
N LYS A 468 -34.72 3.83 22.01
CA LYS A 468 -34.40 5.26 21.96
C LYS A 468 -33.72 5.64 20.65
N GLN A 469 -32.72 4.87 20.22
CA GLN A 469 -32.03 5.07 18.94
C GLN A 469 -32.98 4.93 17.74
N ILE A 470 -33.88 3.94 17.78
CA ILE A 470 -34.87 3.75 16.72
C ILE A 470 -35.80 4.95 16.60
N ALA A 471 -36.26 5.52 17.72
CA ALA A 471 -37.13 6.69 17.72
C ALA A 471 -36.44 7.89 17.06
N GLU A 472 -35.19 8.16 17.42
CA GLU A 472 -34.39 9.25 16.87
C GLU A 472 -34.09 9.05 15.37
N ILE A 473 -33.70 7.84 14.95
CA ILE A 473 -33.48 7.51 13.52
C ILE A 473 -34.76 7.71 12.70
N VAL A 474 -35.91 7.29 13.24
CA VAL A 474 -37.21 7.43 12.56
C VAL A 474 -37.64 8.89 12.47
N GLN A 475 -37.39 9.68 13.50
CA GLN A 475 -37.65 11.12 13.48
C GLN A 475 -36.74 11.83 12.48
N HIS A 476 -35.43 11.59 12.54
CA HIS A 476 -34.45 12.21 11.65
C HIS A 476 -34.78 11.94 10.18
N ARG A 477 -35.10 10.69 9.80
CA ARG A 477 -35.41 10.37 8.40
C ARG A 477 -36.75 10.93 7.89
N GLN A 478 -37.62 11.41 8.78
CA GLN A 478 -38.83 12.14 8.37
C GLN A 478 -38.50 13.59 8.00
N GLU A 479 -37.50 14.19 8.63
CA GLU A 479 -37.03 15.55 8.36
C GLU A 479 -36.03 15.56 7.19
N GLN A 480 -35.02 14.68 7.23
CA GLN A 480 -33.99 14.56 6.21
C GLN A 480 -33.54 13.10 6.05
N LEU A 481 -33.61 12.60 4.81
CA LEU A 481 -33.12 11.25 4.50
C LEU A 481 -31.61 11.15 4.71
N PHE A 482 -31.18 10.02 5.28
CA PHE A 482 -29.76 9.73 5.45
C PHE A 482 -29.11 9.54 4.07
N SER A 483 -28.08 10.35 3.79
CA SER A 483 -27.31 10.26 2.54
C SER A 483 -26.09 9.35 2.68
N SER A 484 -25.57 9.24 3.90
CA SER A 484 -24.43 8.42 4.28
C SER A 484 -24.69 7.68 5.59
N LEU A 485 -24.03 6.53 5.79
CA LEU A 485 -24.11 5.83 7.08
C LEU A 485 -23.41 6.59 8.21
N SER A 486 -22.42 7.44 7.89
CA SER A 486 -21.68 8.26 8.85
C SER A 486 -22.56 9.29 9.56
N GLU A 487 -23.68 9.72 8.94
CA GLU A 487 -24.68 10.57 9.60
C GLU A 487 -25.35 9.89 10.80
N LEU A 488 -25.25 8.57 10.96
CA LEU A 488 -25.68 7.94 12.21
C LEU A 488 -24.86 8.43 13.41
N LEU A 489 -23.61 8.85 13.22
CA LEU A 489 -22.75 9.36 14.29
C LEU A 489 -23.08 10.80 14.69
N THR A 490 -23.93 11.52 13.93
CA THR A 490 -24.41 12.85 14.35
C THR A 490 -25.59 12.77 15.31
N LEU A 491 -26.20 11.58 15.47
CA LEU A 491 -27.28 11.35 16.43
C LEU A 491 -26.70 11.19 17.84
N GLU A 492 -27.27 11.91 18.81
CA GLU A 492 -26.73 11.93 20.19
C GLU A 492 -26.78 10.55 20.85
N THR A 493 -27.76 9.72 20.48
CA THR A 493 -27.92 8.39 21.10
C THR A 493 -27.07 7.28 20.46
N VAL A 494 -26.39 7.54 19.34
CA VAL A 494 -25.64 6.51 18.60
C VAL A 494 -24.14 6.65 18.85
N SER A 495 -23.60 5.76 19.68
CA SER A 495 -22.16 5.69 19.93
C SER A 495 -21.39 5.07 18.75
N LEU A 496 -20.07 5.33 18.69
CA LEU A 496 -19.15 4.69 17.74
C LEU A 496 -19.17 3.14 17.86
N ALA A 497 -19.35 2.62 19.08
CA ALA A 497 -19.48 1.18 19.32
C ALA A 497 -20.76 0.61 18.72
N THR A 498 -21.88 1.32 18.86
CA THR A 498 -23.14 0.95 18.20
C THR A 498 -22.98 0.98 16.69
N TYR A 499 -22.43 2.07 16.14
CA TYR A 499 -22.19 2.23 14.70
C TYR A 499 -21.35 1.09 14.12
N THR A 500 -20.22 0.74 14.76
CA THR A 500 -19.34 -0.32 14.28
C THR A 500 -20.01 -1.70 14.27
N ASN A 501 -20.91 -1.97 15.21
CA ASN A 501 -21.67 -3.23 15.26
C ASN A 501 -22.73 -3.34 14.16
N VAL A 502 -23.37 -2.23 13.78
CA VAL A 502 -24.53 -2.25 12.86
C VAL A 502 -24.18 -1.90 11.42
N ARG A 503 -23.08 -1.16 11.17
CA ARG A 503 -22.73 -0.59 9.85
C ARG A 503 -22.63 -1.62 8.71
N ASP A 504 -22.30 -2.88 9.01
CA ASP A 504 -22.14 -3.91 7.98
C ASP A 504 -23.47 -4.48 7.48
N ARG A 505 -24.57 -4.26 8.22
CA ARG A 505 -25.92 -4.76 7.91
C ARG A 505 -26.85 -3.67 7.38
N LEU A 506 -26.36 -2.44 7.27
CA LEU A 506 -27.14 -1.26 6.88
C LEU A 506 -26.60 -0.62 5.61
N ILE A 507 -27.48 0.09 4.92
CA ILE A 507 -27.13 1.05 3.87
C ILE A 507 -27.97 2.32 4.04
N ALA A 508 -27.40 3.47 3.71
CA ALA A 508 -28.12 4.74 3.58
C ALA A 508 -28.29 5.02 2.09
N ALA A 509 -29.49 4.84 1.56
CA ALA A 509 -29.81 5.05 0.15
C ALA A 509 -31.28 5.44 -0.02
N PRO A 510 -31.66 6.10 -1.13
CA PRO A 510 -33.07 6.32 -1.45
C PRO A 510 -33.80 4.98 -1.68
N ALA A 511 -35.13 5.01 -1.64
CA ALA A 511 -35.95 3.83 -1.86
C ALA A 511 -35.69 3.22 -3.25
N THR A 512 -35.28 1.96 -3.28
CA THR A 512 -34.97 1.24 -4.53
C THR A 512 -36.24 0.69 -5.16
N THR A 513 -36.49 1.00 -6.44
CA THR A 513 -37.59 0.40 -7.20
C THR A 513 -37.32 -1.08 -7.50
N GLY A 514 -38.37 -1.88 -7.75
CA GLY A 514 -38.23 -3.30 -8.09
C GLY A 514 -37.35 -3.56 -9.32
N LYS A 515 -37.44 -2.69 -10.34
CA LYS A 515 -36.57 -2.74 -11.54
C LYS A 515 -35.11 -2.50 -11.19
N ALA A 516 -34.81 -1.51 -10.35
CA ALA A 516 -33.45 -1.22 -9.89
C ALA A 516 -32.89 -2.40 -9.07
N ARG A 517 -33.70 -3.03 -8.23
CA ARG A 517 -33.29 -4.22 -7.46
C ARG A 517 -32.96 -5.39 -8.36
N LEU A 518 -33.77 -5.65 -9.39
CA LEU A 518 -33.50 -6.71 -10.38
C LEU A 518 -32.18 -6.45 -11.13
N TYR A 519 -31.95 -5.20 -11.56
CA TYR A 519 -30.70 -4.79 -12.20
C TYR A 519 -29.48 -5.03 -11.29
N LEU A 520 -29.56 -4.62 -10.01
CA LEU A 520 -28.49 -4.84 -9.04
C LEU A 520 -28.21 -6.33 -8.80
N CYS A 521 -29.26 -7.16 -8.69
CA CYS A 521 -29.12 -8.61 -8.53
C CYS A 521 -28.45 -9.24 -9.76
N SER A 522 -28.87 -8.85 -10.97
CA SER A 522 -28.27 -9.32 -12.22
C SER A 522 -26.80 -8.93 -12.32
N LYS A 523 -26.47 -7.67 -11.99
CA LYS A 523 -25.08 -7.17 -11.95
C LYS A 523 -24.22 -7.93 -10.93
N LEU A 524 -24.76 -8.19 -9.74
CA LEU A 524 -24.07 -8.96 -8.70
C LEU A 524 -23.82 -10.40 -9.16
N LEU A 525 -24.80 -11.06 -9.77
CA LEU A 525 -24.67 -12.41 -10.30
C LEU A 525 -23.60 -12.46 -11.40
N PHE A 526 -23.64 -11.52 -12.34
CA PHE A 526 -22.66 -11.44 -13.42
C PHE A 526 -21.22 -11.26 -12.90
N ILE A 527 -21.00 -10.31 -11.98
CA ILE A 527 -19.69 -10.08 -11.37
C ILE A 527 -19.22 -11.31 -10.59
N THR A 528 -20.12 -11.97 -9.85
CA THR A 528 -19.80 -13.16 -9.07
C THR A 528 -19.38 -14.33 -9.97
N LEU A 529 -20.10 -14.57 -11.06
CA LEU A 529 -19.75 -15.60 -12.05
C LEU A 529 -18.38 -15.34 -12.66
N LEU A 530 -18.11 -14.08 -13.02
CA LEU A 530 -16.89 -13.67 -13.68
C LEU A 530 -15.68 -13.72 -12.71
N LEU A 531 -15.87 -13.41 -11.43
CA LEU A 531 -14.86 -13.63 -10.38
C LEU A 531 -14.59 -15.12 -10.14
N ALA A 532 -15.64 -15.94 -10.08
CA ALA A 532 -15.54 -17.37 -9.80
C ALA A 532 -14.85 -18.15 -10.93
N LEU A 533 -15.11 -17.78 -12.19
CA LEU A 533 -14.60 -18.51 -13.36
C LEU A 533 -13.23 -18.02 -13.87
N SER A 534 -12.84 -16.75 -13.64
CA SER A 534 -11.58 -16.21 -14.19
C SER A 534 -10.83 -15.21 -13.30
N ARG A 535 -11.24 -15.02 -12.04
CA ARG A 535 -10.76 -13.92 -11.17
C ARG A 535 -10.86 -12.55 -11.86
N TYR A 536 -11.95 -12.31 -12.56
CA TYR A 536 -12.08 -11.09 -13.36
C TYR A 536 -11.04 -10.95 -14.49
N GLY A 537 -10.72 -12.07 -15.13
CA GLY A 537 -9.79 -12.14 -16.27
C GLY A 537 -8.34 -11.90 -15.88
N THR A 538 -7.97 -12.20 -14.64
CA THR A 538 -6.62 -11.98 -14.10
C THR A 538 -5.80 -13.26 -13.93
N SER A 539 -6.43 -14.44 -14.04
CA SER A 539 -5.76 -15.73 -13.90
C SER A 539 -6.00 -16.62 -15.11
N PHE A 540 -4.95 -16.79 -15.92
CA PHE A 540 -4.93 -17.73 -17.04
C PHE A 540 -5.06 -19.19 -16.58
N ALA A 541 -4.34 -19.56 -15.51
CA ALA A 541 -4.36 -20.92 -14.96
C ALA A 541 -5.76 -21.34 -14.47
N LEU A 542 -6.49 -20.45 -13.78
CA LEU A 542 -7.87 -20.73 -13.37
C LEU A 542 -8.76 -21.00 -14.58
N MET A 543 -8.62 -20.16 -15.62
CA MET A 543 -9.40 -20.28 -16.84
C MET A 543 -9.13 -21.60 -17.55
N MET A 544 -7.86 -22.00 -17.69
CA MET A 544 -7.50 -23.30 -18.24
C MET A 544 -8.05 -24.47 -17.42
N GLY A 545 -8.10 -24.34 -16.08
CA GLY A 545 -8.70 -25.35 -15.22
C GLY A 545 -10.21 -25.53 -15.45
N VAL A 546 -10.94 -24.42 -15.58
CA VAL A 546 -12.37 -24.40 -15.94
C VAL A 546 -12.59 -25.06 -17.32
N GLY A 547 -11.75 -24.73 -18.30
CA GLY A 547 -11.80 -25.32 -19.64
C GLY A 547 -11.50 -26.81 -19.66
N ALA A 548 -10.48 -27.26 -18.92
CA ALA A 548 -10.09 -28.67 -18.85
C ALA A 548 -11.24 -29.56 -18.34
N ILE A 549 -11.92 -29.14 -17.26
CA ILE A 549 -13.08 -29.88 -16.73
C ILE A 549 -14.22 -29.95 -17.76
N ALA A 550 -14.50 -28.82 -18.43
CA ALA A 550 -15.54 -28.77 -19.47
C ALA A 550 -15.21 -29.71 -20.64
N ILE A 551 -13.97 -29.69 -21.14
CA ILE A 551 -13.49 -30.55 -22.23
C ILE A 551 -13.60 -32.03 -21.84
N ALA A 552 -13.15 -32.39 -20.63
CA ALA A 552 -13.19 -33.77 -20.14
C ALA A 552 -14.63 -34.30 -20.05
N TYR A 553 -15.54 -33.50 -19.49
CA TYR A 553 -16.95 -33.86 -19.36
C TYR A 553 -17.64 -34.04 -20.71
N PHE A 554 -17.56 -33.05 -21.61
CA PHE A 554 -18.23 -33.15 -22.90
C PHE A 554 -17.62 -34.27 -23.76
N GLY A 555 -16.31 -34.47 -23.73
CA GLY A 555 -15.66 -35.59 -24.43
C GLY A 555 -16.18 -36.95 -23.95
N CYS A 556 -16.25 -37.14 -22.62
CA CYS A 556 -16.82 -38.36 -22.04
C CYS A 556 -18.32 -38.52 -22.35
N LEU A 557 -19.10 -37.42 -22.31
CA LEU A 557 -20.52 -37.41 -22.61
C LEU A 557 -20.81 -37.82 -24.05
N PHE A 558 -20.10 -37.25 -25.03
CA PHE A 558 -20.28 -37.59 -26.43
C PHE A 558 -19.81 -39.01 -26.75
N TRP A 559 -18.71 -39.46 -26.14
CA TRP A 559 -18.30 -40.86 -26.21
C TRP A 559 -19.38 -41.80 -25.64
N LEU A 560 -19.95 -41.47 -24.49
CA LEU A 560 -21.01 -42.28 -23.87
C LEU A 560 -22.25 -42.36 -24.77
N ILE A 561 -22.66 -41.24 -25.36
CA ILE A 561 -23.80 -41.17 -26.29
C ILE A 561 -23.53 -42.01 -27.55
N ASP A 562 -22.31 -41.96 -28.08
CA ASP A 562 -21.94 -42.63 -29.32
C ASP A 562 -21.57 -44.10 -29.15
N ARG A 563 -21.00 -44.54 -28.02
CA ARG A 563 -20.60 -45.94 -27.82
C ARG A 563 -21.57 -46.75 -27.00
N TYR A 564 -22.45 -46.12 -26.24
CA TYR A 564 -23.49 -46.81 -25.48
C TYR A 564 -24.83 -46.63 -26.19
N ARG A 565 -25.20 -47.57 -27.09
CA ARG A 565 -26.34 -47.42 -28.04
C ARG A 565 -27.45 -48.49 -28.03
N ARG A 566 -27.19 -49.77 -27.71
CA ARG A 566 -28.26 -50.78 -27.56
C ARG A 566 -27.77 -51.99 -26.77
N HIS A 567 -28.68 -52.69 -26.07
CA HIS A 567 -28.38 -53.96 -25.38
C HIS A 567 -28.90 -55.21 -26.14
N ARG A 568 -29.82 -55.07 -27.11
CA ARG A 568 -30.38 -56.19 -27.92
C ARG A 568 -30.87 -55.72 -29.30
N PRO A 569 -30.73 -56.49 -30.40
CA PRO A 569 -30.21 -57.86 -30.44
C PRO A 569 -28.68 -57.97 -30.49
N GLN A 570 -27.96 -56.99 -31.05
CA GLN A 570 -26.50 -56.86 -30.90
C GLN A 570 -26.16 -55.63 -30.06
N ALA A 571 -25.36 -55.84 -29.02
CA ALA A 571 -24.93 -54.79 -28.12
C ALA A 571 -23.65 -54.14 -28.66
N ILE A 572 -23.73 -52.86 -29.01
CA ILE A 572 -22.54 -52.04 -29.26
C ILE A 572 -22.16 -51.46 -27.92
N VAL A 573 -21.15 -52.08 -27.31
CA VAL A 573 -20.54 -51.68 -26.05
C VAL A 573 -19.08 -51.34 -26.37
N PRO A 574 -18.54 -50.24 -25.82
CA PRO A 574 -17.15 -49.89 -26.04
C PRO A 574 -16.23 -51.02 -25.58
N THR A 575 -15.11 -51.20 -26.28
CA THR A 575 -14.11 -52.19 -25.88
C THR A 575 -13.53 -51.83 -24.51
N PHE A 576 -13.09 -52.83 -23.73
CA PHE A 576 -12.43 -52.58 -22.45
C PHE A 576 -11.25 -51.61 -22.60
N PHE A 577 -10.50 -51.74 -23.71
CA PHE A 577 -9.43 -50.81 -24.06
C PHE A 577 -9.93 -49.36 -24.18
N GLU A 578 -10.97 -49.09 -24.96
CA GLU A 578 -11.53 -47.73 -25.10
C GLU A 578 -12.06 -47.18 -23.78
N ILE A 579 -12.75 -47.99 -22.96
CA ILE A 579 -13.24 -47.59 -21.64
C ILE A 579 -12.05 -47.18 -20.75
N THR A 580 -10.98 -47.99 -20.73
CA THR A 580 -9.78 -47.66 -19.94
C THR A 580 -9.09 -46.41 -20.44
N CYS A 581 -8.94 -46.22 -21.76
CA CYS A 581 -8.33 -45.03 -22.34
C CYS A 581 -9.13 -43.76 -22.03
N ILE A 582 -10.44 -43.76 -22.26
CA ILE A 582 -11.27 -42.58 -21.99
C ILE A 582 -11.43 -42.34 -20.49
N GLY A 583 -11.58 -43.39 -19.69
CA GLY A 583 -11.66 -43.28 -18.23
C GLY A 583 -10.41 -42.64 -17.65
N THR A 584 -9.23 -43.15 -18.04
CA THR A 584 -7.94 -42.63 -17.56
C THR A 584 -7.66 -41.21 -18.06
N THR A 585 -7.86 -40.92 -19.35
CA THR A 585 -7.61 -39.58 -19.89
C THR A 585 -8.60 -38.53 -19.37
N THR A 586 -9.88 -38.86 -19.23
CA THR A 586 -10.88 -38.01 -18.56
C THR A 586 -10.46 -37.71 -17.14
N ALA A 587 -10.05 -38.74 -16.38
CA ALA A 587 -9.61 -38.57 -15.01
C ALA A 587 -8.37 -37.66 -14.91
N VAL A 588 -7.37 -37.86 -15.76
CA VAL A 588 -6.15 -37.04 -15.79
C VAL A 588 -6.47 -35.57 -16.09
N ILE A 589 -7.26 -35.29 -17.13
CA ILE A 589 -7.64 -33.92 -17.50
C ILE A 589 -8.47 -33.26 -16.38
N CYS A 590 -9.40 -34.00 -15.77
CA CYS A 590 -10.17 -33.52 -14.62
C CYS A 590 -9.26 -33.23 -13.42
N ILE A 591 -8.30 -34.10 -13.09
CA ILE A 591 -7.35 -33.88 -11.98
C ILE A 591 -6.54 -32.60 -12.22
N ILE A 592 -6.00 -32.42 -13.43
CA ILE A 592 -5.28 -31.18 -13.80
C ILE A 592 -6.19 -29.95 -13.63
N GLY A 593 -7.43 -30.03 -14.10
CA GLY A 593 -8.41 -28.95 -13.98
C GLY A 593 -8.77 -28.62 -12.53
N ILE A 594 -8.99 -29.65 -11.70
CA ILE A 594 -9.28 -29.52 -10.27
C ILE A 594 -8.10 -28.88 -9.54
N ILE A 595 -6.87 -29.34 -9.77
CA ILE A 595 -5.66 -28.77 -9.17
C ILE A 595 -5.53 -27.28 -9.54
N ALA A 596 -5.71 -26.96 -10.83
CA ALA A 596 -5.64 -25.57 -11.29
C ALA A 596 -6.68 -24.67 -10.61
N ILE A 597 -7.92 -25.15 -10.44
CA ILE A 597 -8.99 -24.41 -9.73
C ILE A 597 -8.68 -24.27 -8.25
N ILE A 598 -8.20 -25.32 -7.57
CA ILE A 598 -7.91 -25.26 -6.13
C ILE A 598 -6.77 -24.28 -5.84
N GLN A 599 -5.71 -24.27 -6.67
CA GLN A 599 -4.57 -23.38 -6.48
C GLN A 599 -4.89 -21.92 -6.85
N ASN A 600 -5.73 -21.72 -7.87
CA ASN A 600 -5.95 -20.40 -8.47
C ASN A 600 -7.37 -19.85 -8.28
N SER A 601 -8.27 -20.50 -7.54
CA SER A 601 -9.57 -19.92 -7.17
C SER A 601 -9.54 -19.48 -5.70
N PRO A 602 -9.95 -18.25 -5.38
CA PRO A 602 -10.17 -17.84 -3.98
C PRO A 602 -11.37 -18.58 -3.36
N GLN A 603 -12.31 -19.04 -4.17
CA GLN A 603 -13.53 -19.74 -3.76
C GLN A 603 -13.76 -20.98 -4.66
N PRO A 604 -12.95 -22.05 -4.51
CA PRO A 604 -12.99 -23.21 -5.40
C PRO A 604 -14.37 -23.87 -5.49
N TRP A 605 -15.06 -24.01 -4.35
CA TRP A 605 -16.40 -24.60 -4.28
C TRP A 605 -17.45 -23.81 -5.05
N LEU A 606 -17.35 -22.47 -5.05
CA LEU A 606 -18.23 -21.64 -5.85
C LEU A 606 -17.95 -21.85 -7.34
N THR A 607 -16.67 -21.91 -7.74
CA THR A 607 -16.27 -22.22 -9.12
C THR A 607 -16.84 -23.57 -9.58
N PHE A 608 -16.70 -24.62 -8.76
CA PHE A 608 -17.28 -25.95 -9.06
C PHE A 608 -18.80 -25.93 -9.15
N THR A 609 -19.47 -25.17 -8.28
CA THR A 609 -20.93 -25.03 -8.32
C THR A 609 -21.37 -24.34 -9.61
N CYS A 610 -20.70 -23.24 -10.00
CA CYS A 610 -20.96 -22.55 -11.26
C CYS A 610 -20.74 -23.48 -12.47
N LEU A 611 -19.64 -24.24 -12.47
CA LEU A 611 -19.38 -25.25 -13.50
C LEU A 611 -20.49 -26.31 -13.55
N GLY A 612 -20.89 -26.85 -12.40
CA GLY A 612 -21.94 -27.86 -12.31
C GLY A 612 -23.30 -27.37 -12.83
N ILE A 613 -23.69 -26.13 -12.51
CA ILE A 613 -24.93 -25.50 -12.99
C ILE A 613 -24.93 -25.37 -14.53
N VAL A 614 -23.78 -25.09 -15.13
CA VAL A 614 -23.66 -24.98 -16.59
C VAL A 614 -23.56 -26.37 -17.24
N MET A 615 -22.86 -27.32 -16.62
CA MET A 615 -22.51 -28.57 -17.28
C MET A 615 -23.55 -29.68 -17.14
N PHE A 616 -24.30 -29.77 -16.03
CA PHE A 616 -25.14 -30.93 -15.74
C PHE A 616 -26.63 -30.80 -16.10
N PRO A 617 -27.35 -29.70 -15.79
CA PRO A 617 -28.81 -29.68 -15.89
C PRO A 617 -29.33 -29.85 -17.33
N ILE A 618 -28.83 -29.04 -18.27
CA ILE A 618 -29.29 -29.07 -19.66
C ILE A 618 -28.73 -30.30 -20.40
N PRO A 619 -27.42 -30.58 -20.39
CA PRO A 619 -26.89 -31.80 -21.00
C PRO A 619 -27.48 -33.09 -20.41
N GLY A 620 -27.66 -33.14 -19.09
CA GLY A 620 -28.29 -34.28 -18.40
C GLY A 620 -29.75 -34.46 -18.80
N LEU A 621 -30.53 -33.38 -18.91
CA LEU A 621 -31.92 -33.46 -19.38
C LEU A 621 -32.01 -33.91 -20.85
N LEU A 622 -31.15 -33.38 -21.72
CA LEU A 622 -31.12 -33.75 -23.14
C LEU A 622 -30.74 -35.22 -23.32
N THR A 623 -29.71 -35.68 -22.61
CA THR A 623 -29.32 -37.09 -22.61
C THR A 623 -30.39 -37.98 -22.00
N PHE A 624 -30.96 -37.64 -20.86
CA PHE A 624 -32.05 -38.40 -20.25
C PHE A 624 -33.25 -38.54 -21.20
N ARG A 625 -33.70 -37.45 -21.82
CA ARG A 625 -34.79 -37.48 -22.82
C ARG A 625 -34.43 -38.33 -24.04
N MET A 626 -33.20 -38.25 -24.52
CA MET A 626 -32.72 -39.08 -25.62
C MET A 626 -32.80 -40.57 -25.27
N TYR A 627 -32.46 -40.94 -24.04
CA TYR A 627 -32.55 -42.33 -23.57
C TYR A 627 -34.01 -42.78 -23.34
N GLN A 628 -34.91 -41.88 -22.92
CA GLN A 628 -36.34 -42.17 -22.76
C GLN A 628 -37.06 -42.42 -24.10
N GLN A 629 -36.71 -41.67 -25.16
CA GLN A 629 -37.40 -41.74 -26.46
C GLN A 629 -37.08 -43.01 -27.28
N GLY A 630 -36.13 -43.84 -26.82
CA GLY A 630 -35.71 -45.06 -27.52
C GLY A 630 -34.71 -44.78 -28.64
N ARG A 631 -33.61 -45.54 -28.66
CA ARG A 631 -32.44 -45.33 -29.53
C ARG A 631 -32.65 -45.83 -30.97
N TYR A 632 -33.71 -45.41 -31.66
CA TYR A 632 -34.02 -45.92 -33.00
C TYR A 632 -33.50 -44.98 -34.08
N HIS A 633 -32.34 -45.33 -34.66
CA HIS A 633 -31.89 -44.83 -35.95
C HIS A 633 -31.41 -46.01 -36.81
N ASP A 634 -31.69 -45.97 -38.12
CA ASP A 634 -31.29 -46.97 -39.13
C ASP A 634 -29.79 -47.29 -39.20
N LEU A 635 -28.90 -46.44 -38.69
CA LEU A 635 -27.45 -46.67 -38.68
C LEU A 635 -27.00 -47.12 -37.29
N MET A 636 -27.01 -48.43 -37.07
CA MET A 636 -26.60 -49.00 -35.78
C MET A 636 -25.10 -49.32 -35.75
N ASP A 637 -24.49 -49.75 -36.85
CA ASP A 637 -23.15 -50.36 -36.84
C ASP A 637 -21.98 -49.36 -36.99
N ILE A 638 -22.27 -48.07 -37.16
CA ILE A 638 -21.25 -47.02 -37.40
C ILE A 638 -21.41 -45.84 -36.45
N SER A 639 -20.31 -45.19 -36.05
CA SER A 639 -20.32 -43.98 -35.20
C SER A 639 -21.26 -42.88 -35.73
N TYR A 640 -22.01 -42.22 -34.83
CA TYR A 640 -22.80 -41.01 -35.17
C TYR A 640 -21.90 -39.84 -35.57
N PHE A 641 -20.67 -39.83 -35.05
CA PHE A 641 -19.68 -38.81 -35.33
C PHE A 641 -18.74 -39.26 -36.44
N VAL A 642 -18.34 -38.31 -37.27
CA VAL A 642 -17.45 -38.50 -38.41
C VAL A 642 -16.12 -37.79 -38.19
N GLU A 643 -15.05 -38.34 -38.76
CA GLU A 643 -13.71 -37.74 -38.89
C GLU A 643 -13.44 -37.38 -40.37
N ASP A 644 -12.58 -36.40 -40.62
CA ASP A 644 -12.13 -36.09 -41.99
C ASP A 644 -10.98 -37.02 -42.38
N GLY A 645 -11.18 -37.84 -43.42
CA GLY A 645 -10.22 -38.81 -43.93
C GLY A 645 -9.06 -38.19 -44.72
N ALA A 646 -9.12 -36.89 -45.06
CA ALA A 646 -8.15 -36.20 -45.93
C ALA A 646 -6.83 -35.75 -45.24
N PHE A 647 -6.40 -36.45 -44.18
CA PHE A 647 -5.24 -36.13 -43.32
C PHE A 647 -5.40 -34.94 -42.36
N ARG A 648 -4.67 -35.04 -41.23
CA ARG A 648 -4.52 -34.04 -40.15
C ARG A 648 -3.75 -32.79 -40.62
N GLU A 649 -4.22 -32.10 -41.65
CA GLU A 649 -3.71 -30.79 -41.99
C GLU A 649 -4.29 -29.73 -41.04
N LEU A 650 -3.42 -28.92 -40.45
CA LEU A 650 -3.80 -27.79 -39.61
C LEU A 650 -4.35 -26.67 -40.52
N ARG A 651 -5.64 -26.77 -40.87
CA ARG A 651 -6.31 -25.78 -41.74
C ARG A 651 -7.11 -24.79 -40.90
N LEU A 652 -6.72 -23.51 -40.94
CA LEU A 652 -7.55 -22.38 -40.48
C LEU A 652 -8.65 -22.14 -41.53
N MET A 653 -9.81 -22.78 -41.37
CA MET A 653 -10.95 -22.53 -42.27
C MET A 653 -11.82 -21.42 -41.70
N VAL A 654 -11.74 -20.22 -42.27
CA VAL A 654 -12.63 -19.10 -41.96
C VAL A 654 -14.04 -19.40 -42.52
N SER A 655 -15.00 -19.48 -41.60
CA SER A 655 -16.46 -19.51 -41.78
C SER A 655 -17.03 -20.25 -43.01
N ARG A 656 -17.52 -21.47 -42.78
CA ARG A 656 -18.62 -22.06 -43.58
C ARG A 656 -19.64 -22.65 -42.60
N LEU A 657 -20.93 -22.48 -42.88
CA LEU A 657 -21.98 -23.21 -42.16
C LEU A 657 -21.73 -24.72 -42.34
N PRO A 658 -22.14 -25.57 -41.38
CA PRO A 658 -22.06 -27.02 -41.51
C PRO A 658 -23.10 -27.46 -42.56
N ILE A 659 -22.80 -27.21 -43.83
CA ILE A 659 -23.63 -27.61 -44.95
C ILE A 659 -23.11 -28.95 -45.39
N MET A 660 -23.94 -29.98 -45.24
CA MET A 660 -23.69 -31.27 -45.85
C MET A 660 -23.49 -31.03 -47.36
N PRO A 661 -22.35 -31.43 -47.94
CA PRO A 661 -22.12 -31.23 -49.37
C PRO A 661 -23.28 -31.81 -50.16
N ARG A 662 -23.86 -31.02 -51.07
CA ARG A 662 -25.00 -31.46 -51.88
C ARG A 662 -24.65 -32.70 -52.71
N PHE A 663 -23.40 -32.77 -53.19
CA PHE A 663 -22.91 -33.87 -54.02
C PHE A 663 -22.28 -34.98 -53.17
N PRO A 664 -22.67 -36.27 -53.39
CA PRO A 664 -22.15 -37.42 -52.65
C PRO A 664 -20.63 -37.54 -52.62
N PHE A 665 -19.94 -37.27 -53.73
CA PHE A 665 -18.47 -37.33 -53.84
C PHE A 665 -17.71 -36.50 -52.79
N PHE A 666 -18.27 -35.35 -52.37
CA PHE A 666 -17.64 -34.51 -51.34
C PHE A 666 -17.92 -34.98 -49.91
N ARG A 667 -18.83 -35.94 -49.74
CA ARG A 667 -19.18 -36.59 -48.47
C ARG A 667 -18.25 -37.75 -48.15
N ASP A 668 -17.67 -38.40 -49.15
CA ASP A 668 -16.71 -39.51 -49.01
C ASP A 668 -15.43 -39.11 -48.26
N ARG A 669 -15.21 -37.81 -48.01
CA ARG A 669 -14.15 -37.30 -47.14
C ARG A 669 -14.45 -37.46 -45.65
N PHE A 670 -15.71 -37.65 -45.26
CA PHE A 670 -16.11 -37.77 -43.86
C PHE A 670 -16.43 -39.24 -43.55
N GLU A 671 -15.57 -39.89 -42.78
CA GLU A 671 -15.70 -41.30 -42.39
C GLU A 671 -16.19 -41.42 -40.94
N PRO A 672 -17.07 -42.38 -40.60
CA PRO A 672 -17.42 -42.63 -39.20
C PRO A 672 -16.19 -42.95 -38.34
N ILE A 673 -16.17 -42.50 -37.09
CA ILE A 673 -15.09 -42.85 -36.15
C ILE A 673 -15.03 -44.37 -35.97
N LEU A 674 -13.98 -44.99 -36.50
CA LEU A 674 -13.77 -46.44 -36.47
C LEU A 674 -13.45 -46.92 -35.05
N SER A 675 -14.16 -47.97 -34.59
CA SER A 675 -13.95 -48.60 -33.27
C SER A 675 -12.63 -49.36 -33.14
N ASP A 676 -12.10 -49.85 -34.26
CA ASP A 676 -11.01 -50.82 -34.24
C ASP A 676 -9.62 -50.15 -34.26
N ARG A 677 -9.59 -48.83 -34.41
CA ARG A 677 -8.34 -48.05 -34.42
C ARG A 677 -7.95 -47.66 -32.99
N ARG A 678 -6.69 -47.95 -32.63
CA ARG A 678 -6.09 -47.65 -31.30
C ARG A 678 -6.25 -46.20 -30.81
N TRP A 679 -6.43 -45.24 -31.71
CA TRP A 679 -6.49 -43.80 -31.39
C TRP A 679 -7.85 -43.15 -31.69
N GLY A 680 -8.86 -43.92 -32.13
CA GLY A 680 -10.18 -43.36 -32.50
C GLY A 680 -10.90 -42.63 -31.34
N TRP A 681 -10.61 -43.04 -30.11
CA TRP A 681 -11.14 -42.44 -28.88
C TRP A 681 -10.66 -40.99 -28.63
N LEU A 682 -9.55 -40.54 -29.23
CA LEU A 682 -9.08 -39.16 -29.07
C LEU A 682 -10.00 -38.13 -29.74
N ASN A 683 -10.74 -38.55 -30.77
CA ASN A 683 -11.60 -37.66 -31.55
C ASN A 683 -12.76 -37.07 -30.70
N TYR A 684 -13.13 -37.71 -29.59
CA TYR A 684 -14.20 -37.20 -28.72
C TYR A 684 -13.80 -35.96 -27.91
N TYR A 685 -12.50 -35.75 -27.64
CA TYR A 685 -12.01 -34.54 -26.94
C TYR A 685 -11.89 -33.32 -27.86
N ASP A 686 -11.96 -33.52 -29.18
CA ASP A 686 -12.04 -32.46 -30.18
C ASP A 686 -10.88 -31.44 -30.11
N PHE A 687 -9.65 -31.92 -30.03
CA PHE A 687 -8.42 -31.10 -29.93
C PHE A 687 -8.06 -30.30 -31.20
N SER A 688 -8.95 -30.16 -32.17
CA SER A 688 -8.64 -29.39 -33.40
C SER A 688 -8.53 -27.90 -33.09
N LEU A 689 -7.54 -27.19 -33.64
CA LEU A 689 -7.36 -25.74 -33.43
C LEU A 689 -8.60 -24.92 -33.88
N ASN A 690 -9.31 -25.38 -34.90
CA ASN A 690 -10.60 -24.80 -35.34
C ASN A 690 -11.70 -24.95 -34.28
N ASN A 691 -11.77 -26.07 -33.56
CA ASN A 691 -12.77 -26.30 -32.51
C ASN A 691 -12.31 -25.80 -31.13
N LEU A 692 -10.99 -25.72 -30.89
CA LEU A 692 -10.35 -25.13 -29.71
C LEU A 692 -10.49 -23.61 -29.69
N LEU A 693 -10.33 -22.95 -30.84
CA LEU A 693 -10.50 -21.50 -30.99
C LEU A 693 -11.89 -21.10 -31.49
N LYS A 694 -12.73 -22.07 -31.89
CA LYS A 694 -14.10 -21.89 -32.41
C LYS A 694 -14.21 -20.82 -33.51
N PHE A 695 -13.17 -20.64 -34.31
CA PHE A 695 -13.20 -19.76 -35.47
C PHE A 695 -14.04 -20.41 -36.58
N GLY A 696 -15.36 -20.23 -36.51
CA GLY A 696 -16.33 -20.66 -37.52
C GLY A 696 -17.16 -21.90 -37.15
N PHE A 697 -18.39 -21.96 -37.66
CA PHE A 697 -19.36 -23.04 -37.47
C PHE A 697 -19.00 -24.31 -38.27
N ASN A 698 -17.83 -24.90 -38.01
CA ASN A 698 -17.34 -26.08 -38.75
C ASN A 698 -17.17 -27.31 -37.85
N ASP A 699 -18.17 -27.63 -37.03
CA ASP A 699 -18.14 -28.86 -36.25
C ASP A 699 -18.34 -30.08 -37.18
N ILE A 700 -17.27 -30.85 -37.37
CA ILE A 700 -17.25 -32.02 -38.24
C ILE A 700 -18.26 -33.07 -37.74
N ARG A 701 -18.54 -33.09 -36.43
CA ARG A 701 -19.49 -34.02 -35.79
C ARG A 701 -20.93 -33.86 -36.23
N LEU A 702 -21.32 -32.73 -36.85
CA LEU A 702 -22.70 -32.42 -37.25
C LEU A 702 -23.03 -32.74 -38.72
N ARG A 703 -22.16 -33.47 -39.44
CA ARG A 703 -22.22 -33.62 -40.91
C ARG A 703 -22.91 -34.89 -41.42
N ASP A 704 -23.60 -35.64 -40.56
CA ASP A 704 -24.33 -36.86 -40.93
C ASP A 704 -25.86 -36.63 -40.98
N LYS A 705 -26.51 -37.21 -42.00
CA LYS A 705 -27.97 -37.17 -42.23
C LYS A 705 -28.76 -37.83 -41.10
N HIS A 706 -28.11 -38.73 -40.37
CA HIS A 706 -28.74 -39.63 -39.42
C HIS A 706 -28.46 -39.27 -37.96
N ILE A 707 -28.05 -38.03 -37.67
CA ILE A 707 -27.84 -37.58 -36.30
C ILE A 707 -29.19 -37.19 -35.67
N PRO A 708 -29.58 -37.79 -34.54
CA PRO A 708 -30.74 -37.36 -33.77
C PRO A 708 -30.69 -35.87 -33.42
N GLY A 709 -31.81 -35.16 -33.60
CA GLY A 709 -31.89 -33.73 -33.30
C GLY A 709 -31.52 -33.34 -31.87
N LEU A 710 -31.69 -34.24 -30.89
CA LEU A 710 -31.25 -34.04 -29.50
C LEU A 710 -29.72 -34.04 -29.35
N ILE A 711 -28.99 -34.84 -30.13
CA ILE A 711 -27.52 -34.84 -30.15
C ILE A 711 -27.03 -33.54 -30.78
N THR A 712 -27.67 -33.09 -31.86
CA THR A 712 -27.42 -31.79 -32.48
C THR A 712 -27.66 -30.65 -31.48
N ALA A 713 -28.76 -30.68 -30.72
CA ALA A 713 -29.05 -29.69 -29.67
C ALA A 713 -28.00 -29.69 -28.55
N LEU A 714 -27.49 -30.87 -28.15
CA LEU A 714 -26.42 -30.99 -27.17
C LEU A 714 -25.09 -30.41 -27.67
N ALA A 715 -24.73 -30.67 -28.93
CA ALA A 715 -23.56 -30.07 -29.58
C ALA A 715 -23.69 -28.54 -29.66
N TRP A 716 -24.88 -28.03 -30.01
CA TRP A 716 -25.16 -26.59 -29.99
C TRP A 716 -25.03 -25.98 -28.60
N TYR A 717 -25.45 -26.70 -27.55
CA TYR A 717 -25.25 -26.27 -26.18
C TYR A 717 -23.75 -26.18 -25.80
N GLN A 718 -22.97 -27.21 -26.10
CA GLN A 718 -21.49 -27.19 -25.94
C GLN A 718 -20.87 -26.03 -26.72
N TRP A 719 -21.39 -25.72 -27.91
CA TRP A 719 -20.96 -24.59 -28.72
C TRP A 719 -21.19 -23.26 -28.02
N GLY A 720 -22.43 -23.00 -27.59
CA GLY A 720 -22.80 -21.78 -26.87
C GLY A 720 -21.94 -21.56 -25.61
N VAL A 721 -21.77 -22.59 -24.78
CA VAL A 721 -20.91 -22.52 -23.59
C VAL A 721 -19.45 -22.24 -23.98
N GLY A 722 -18.92 -22.93 -24.98
CA GLY A 722 -17.52 -22.73 -25.35
C GLY A 722 -17.24 -21.41 -26.09
N ILE A 723 -18.23 -20.76 -26.74
CA ILE A 723 -18.08 -19.38 -27.23
C ILE A 723 -17.87 -18.43 -26.04
N LEU A 724 -18.69 -18.57 -24.99
CA LEU A 724 -18.54 -17.78 -23.76
C LEU A 724 -17.17 -18.03 -23.11
N TYR A 725 -16.73 -19.30 -23.04
CA TYR A 725 -15.40 -19.66 -22.56
C TYR A 725 -14.30 -18.98 -23.38
N ILE A 726 -14.36 -19.02 -24.71
CA ILE A 726 -13.32 -18.44 -25.56
C ILE A 726 -13.31 -16.91 -25.47
N SER A 727 -14.48 -16.26 -25.43
CA SER A 727 -14.56 -14.82 -25.17
C SER A 727 -13.89 -14.47 -23.85
N LEU A 728 -14.14 -15.25 -22.79
CA LEU A 728 -13.52 -15.06 -21.48
C LEU A 728 -12.02 -15.37 -21.50
N LEU A 729 -11.58 -16.34 -22.31
CA LEU A 729 -10.18 -16.74 -22.47
C LEU A 729 -9.40 -15.64 -23.18
N PHE A 730 -9.89 -15.15 -24.32
CA PHE A 730 -9.27 -14.02 -25.03
C PHE A 730 -9.24 -12.78 -24.15
N TRP A 731 -10.33 -12.48 -23.45
CA TRP A 731 -10.36 -11.37 -22.50
C TRP A 731 -9.36 -11.54 -21.34
N THR A 732 -9.13 -12.77 -20.88
CA THR A 732 -8.11 -13.05 -19.85
C THR A 732 -6.70 -12.89 -20.42
N LEU A 733 -6.44 -13.48 -21.59
CA LEU A 733 -5.16 -13.40 -22.31
C LEU A 733 -4.76 -11.94 -22.58
N SER A 734 -5.72 -11.12 -22.99
CA SER A 734 -5.54 -9.69 -23.25
C SER A 734 -5.05 -8.94 -21.99
N ARG A 735 -5.39 -9.40 -20.78
CA ARG A 735 -5.02 -8.76 -19.52
C ARG A 735 -3.79 -9.35 -18.86
N THR A 736 -3.43 -10.59 -19.19
CA THR A 736 -2.29 -11.30 -18.63
C THR A 736 -1.04 -11.20 -19.50
N ILE A 737 -1.19 -11.08 -20.83
CA ILE A 737 -0.07 -11.00 -21.77
C ILE A 737 0.13 -9.54 -22.21
N PRO A 738 1.29 -8.92 -21.90
CA PRO A 738 1.62 -7.60 -22.43
C PRO A 738 1.57 -7.58 -23.96
N GLY A 739 1.06 -6.50 -24.56
CA GLY A 739 1.04 -6.32 -26.01
C GLY A 739 -0.04 -7.08 -26.78
N LEU A 740 -0.64 -8.14 -26.22
CA LEU A 740 -1.70 -8.91 -26.90
C LEU A 740 -3.00 -8.09 -27.11
N ASN A 741 -3.26 -7.10 -26.25
CA ASN A 741 -4.36 -6.14 -26.46
C ASN A 741 -4.24 -5.41 -27.80
N LEU A 742 -3.03 -5.04 -28.23
CA LEU A 742 -2.85 -4.34 -29.50
C LEU A 742 -3.28 -5.22 -30.68
N PHE A 743 -3.07 -6.53 -30.62
CA PHE A 743 -3.47 -7.45 -31.68
C PHE A 743 -4.96 -7.83 -31.66
N LEU A 744 -5.61 -7.86 -30.48
CA LEU A 744 -7.02 -8.23 -30.35
C LEU A 744 -8.01 -7.07 -30.57
N TYR A 745 -7.53 -5.82 -30.52
CA TYR A 745 -8.35 -4.61 -30.71
C TYR A 745 -8.07 -3.85 -32.02
N LEU A 746 -7.14 -4.35 -32.84
CA LEU A 746 -7.04 -4.02 -34.28
C LEU A 746 -8.10 -4.80 -35.06
#